data_AF-W2RIA6-F1
#
_entry.id   AF-W2RIA6-F1
#
_cell.length_a   1.000
_cell.length_b   1.000
_cell.length_c   1.000
_cell.angle_alpha   90.00
_cell.angle_beta   90.00
_cell.angle_gamma   90.00
#
_symmetry.space_group_name_H-M   'P 1'
#
loop_
_entity.id
_entity.type
_entity.pdbx_description
1 polymer ?
#
loop_
_entity_poly.entity_id
_entity_poly.type
_entity_poly.pdbx_seq_one_letter_code
_entity_poly.pdbx_strand_id
1 'polypeptide(L)'
;MAPQLYTPPPNFKNFLDDYRNTVNKRFGLSLRDYHELHRFSVDRPNDFWLSLWDFLPIKASVQPKRGVDESIPIDEIPQFYEGSRLNYAENLLSRTGHNIAVKAINEENQWKGEEASWDELRERTRTFADAMKATGLKKGDVVCVIGGSTIKSLCLLLAAASIGLIYSSFATDAGERVLLDRIGQLKPTVLFAESAYSYNSKRHSITDRINAVWSQVEKPNGAEIVGTSHDTPEGWSPFRDFLGRGTGAKLEFAQLPFHTPFVVMFSSGTTGTPKGIVHSQGGLIVNGMKEHMLNYNHRPGAVHFHYAGIGWTLWNIMIGALFTGAQIVLYDGSPFYPTAEKCLEAIMNQGVTSFGAGPRYFSELQKAGVYAKPYVSKVDKIPSAGALLTASMSKWIVESFGPICQISTSGGTELCGNFVHGTQTLPVYAGENAVKCLGMDVDIFDTEGKPVPAGESGELVCKKPFPNMPAMFWNDPDGKRYHAAYFEKYDHVWTHGDFMHQNPKTGGLIISGRSDGVLNPSGIRFGSGEIYSILERDFKGQIVDAICVGQQRETDAAERVYLFLQLPSEKRTVPKELDEAIRRQVATDLSRRHVPHFIFAVKRIPYNVNGKRLEIPLRAVISEGEQGLTKRKFTAEEREVLEEYLPFFDIEKLTDDGNLKAKL
;
A
#
# COMPACT_ATOMS: atom_id res chain seq x y z
N MET A 1 18.14 20.36 -10.29
CA MET A 1 16.67 20.49 -10.30
C MET A 1 16.10 19.15 -10.72
N ALA A 2 15.06 18.66 -10.03
CA ALA A 2 14.36 17.46 -10.47
C ALA A 2 13.77 17.74 -11.88
N PRO A 3 14.03 16.88 -12.87
CA PRO A 3 13.49 17.08 -14.21
C PRO A 3 11.97 16.90 -14.20
N GLN A 4 11.28 17.79 -14.90
CA GLN A 4 9.85 17.64 -15.19
C GLN A 4 9.66 16.52 -16.20
N LEU A 5 8.78 15.58 -15.88
CA LEU A 5 8.53 14.36 -16.66
C LEU A 5 7.20 14.39 -17.42
N TYR A 6 6.23 15.13 -16.91
CA TYR A 6 4.90 15.25 -17.48
C TYR A 6 4.39 16.68 -17.30
N THR A 7 3.66 17.14 -18.31
CA THR A 7 2.92 18.40 -18.31
C THR A 7 1.47 18.09 -18.60
N PRO A 8 0.51 18.53 -17.77
CA PRO A 8 -0.90 18.41 -18.07
C PRO A 8 -1.25 18.98 -19.44
N PRO A 9 -2.08 18.32 -20.26
CA PRO A 9 -2.54 18.88 -21.52
C PRO A 9 -3.26 20.23 -21.30
N PRO A 10 -3.13 21.19 -22.23
CA PRO A 10 -3.94 22.41 -22.19
C PRO A 10 -5.43 22.07 -22.16
N ASN A 11 -6.21 22.77 -21.33
CA ASN A 11 -7.67 22.56 -21.19
C ASN A 11 -8.05 21.12 -20.78
N PHE A 12 -7.19 20.43 -20.01
CA PHE A 12 -7.47 19.07 -19.53
C PHE A 12 -8.74 19.02 -18.68
N LYS A 13 -9.80 18.38 -19.19
CA LYS A 13 -11.06 18.23 -18.46
C LYS A 13 -10.93 17.19 -17.35
N ASN A 14 -11.15 17.61 -16.12
CA ASN A 14 -10.95 16.75 -14.95
C ASN A 14 -11.97 17.05 -13.84
N PHE A 15 -12.28 16.03 -13.04
CA PHE A 15 -13.24 16.15 -11.96
C PHE A 15 -12.77 17.07 -10.82
N LEU A 16 -11.47 17.25 -10.66
CA LEU A 16 -10.91 18.14 -9.64
C LEU A 16 -11.30 19.61 -9.92
N ASP A 17 -11.20 20.06 -11.16
CA ASP A 17 -11.63 21.39 -11.58
C ASP A 17 -13.16 21.54 -11.51
N ASP A 18 -13.91 20.50 -11.89
CA ASP A 18 -15.37 20.49 -11.74
C ASP A 18 -15.78 20.66 -10.26
N TYR A 19 -15.07 19.96 -9.36
CA TYR A 19 -15.29 20.08 -7.91
C TYR A 19 -14.87 21.46 -7.38
N ARG A 20 -13.70 21.97 -7.79
CA ARG A 20 -13.24 23.33 -7.42
C ARG A 20 -14.26 24.39 -7.82
N ASN A 21 -14.80 24.29 -9.04
CA ASN A 21 -15.83 25.21 -9.53
C ASN A 21 -17.14 25.08 -8.73
N THR A 22 -17.50 23.87 -8.32
CA THR A 22 -18.65 23.61 -7.43
C THR A 22 -18.46 24.28 -6.07
N VAL A 23 -17.27 24.15 -5.47
CA VAL A 23 -16.90 24.81 -4.20
C VAL A 23 -16.95 26.33 -4.36
N ASN A 24 -16.35 26.89 -5.42
CA ASN A 24 -16.40 28.33 -5.71
C ASN A 24 -17.82 28.85 -5.79
N LYS A 25 -18.69 28.16 -6.54
CA LYS A 25 -20.09 28.54 -6.69
C LYS A 25 -20.86 28.44 -5.37
N ARG A 26 -20.68 27.36 -4.60
CA ARG A 26 -21.41 27.09 -3.36
C ARG A 26 -21.07 28.08 -2.26
N PHE A 27 -19.79 28.43 -2.13
CA PHE A 27 -19.29 29.22 -1.01
C PHE A 27 -18.89 30.65 -1.38
N GLY A 28 -19.14 31.09 -2.63
CA GLY A 28 -18.78 32.44 -3.10
C GLY A 28 -17.28 32.69 -3.13
N LEU A 29 -16.48 31.66 -3.41
CA LEU A 29 -15.02 31.71 -3.44
C LEU A 29 -14.48 31.88 -4.87
N SER A 30 -13.18 32.12 -4.99
CA SER A 30 -12.47 32.22 -6.27
C SER A 30 -11.16 31.44 -6.23
N LEU A 31 -11.22 30.19 -5.77
CA LEU A 31 -10.09 29.25 -5.71
C LEU A 31 -9.54 28.98 -7.11
N ARG A 32 -8.24 29.21 -7.29
CA ARG A 32 -7.55 29.29 -8.60
C ARG A 32 -6.85 28.01 -9.02
N ASP A 33 -6.44 27.18 -8.07
CA ASP A 33 -5.66 25.97 -8.33
C ASP A 33 -5.89 24.88 -7.26
N TYR A 34 -5.15 23.78 -7.37
CA TYR A 34 -5.19 22.68 -6.41
C TYR A 34 -4.81 23.15 -4.99
N HIS A 35 -3.79 24.00 -4.85
CA HIS A 35 -3.26 24.38 -3.54
C HIS A 35 -4.26 25.24 -2.76
N GLU A 36 -4.98 26.13 -3.44
CA GLU A 36 -6.07 26.89 -2.82
C GLU A 36 -7.26 26.01 -2.44
N LEU A 37 -7.59 25.00 -3.27
CA LEU A 37 -8.60 23.99 -2.93
C LEU A 37 -8.18 23.11 -1.75
N HIS A 38 -6.91 22.71 -1.69
CA HIS A 38 -6.33 21.97 -0.57
C HIS A 38 -6.42 22.81 0.70
N ARG A 39 -6.02 24.08 0.66
CA ARG A 39 -6.15 25.00 1.80
C ARG A 39 -7.61 25.13 2.26
N PHE A 40 -8.56 25.31 1.35
CA PHE A 40 -9.99 25.27 1.69
C PHE A 40 -10.39 23.95 2.39
N SER A 41 -9.89 22.81 1.88
CA SER A 41 -10.23 21.49 2.42
C SER A 41 -9.74 21.25 3.85
N VAL A 42 -8.66 21.93 4.25
CA VAL A 42 -8.09 21.82 5.60
C VAL A 42 -8.58 22.94 6.52
N ASP A 43 -8.78 24.15 6.00
CA ASP A 43 -9.22 25.31 6.80
C ASP A 43 -10.71 25.28 7.14
N ARG A 44 -11.53 24.63 6.30
CA ARG A 44 -12.98 24.49 6.49
C ARG A 44 -13.41 23.02 6.33
N PRO A 45 -12.96 22.11 7.22
CA PRO A 45 -13.10 20.68 7.02
C PRO A 45 -14.57 20.22 6.99
N ASN A 46 -15.46 20.76 7.84
CA ASN A 46 -16.88 20.38 7.77
C ASN A 46 -17.51 20.77 6.43
N ASP A 47 -17.26 21.99 5.96
CA ASP A 47 -17.77 22.47 4.68
C ASP A 47 -17.23 21.65 3.51
N PHE A 48 -15.93 21.34 3.53
CA PHE A 48 -15.29 20.52 2.52
C PHE A 48 -15.88 19.11 2.47
N TRP A 49 -15.97 18.41 3.61
CA TRP A 49 -16.46 17.05 3.65
C TRP A 49 -17.95 16.97 3.24
N LEU A 50 -18.78 17.92 3.66
CA LEU A 50 -20.16 18.01 3.18
C LEU A 50 -20.24 18.33 1.68
N SER A 51 -19.46 19.29 1.18
CA SER A 51 -19.49 19.60 -0.26
C SER A 51 -18.94 18.48 -1.11
N LEU A 52 -17.96 17.73 -0.61
CA LEU A 52 -17.43 16.55 -1.28
C LEU A 52 -18.47 15.44 -1.31
N TRP A 53 -19.15 15.19 -0.19
CA TRP A 53 -20.25 14.21 -0.13
C TRP A 53 -21.33 14.50 -1.19
N ASP A 54 -21.74 15.78 -1.31
CA ASP A 54 -22.76 16.19 -2.29
C ASP A 54 -22.27 16.12 -3.75
N PHE A 55 -20.96 16.26 -3.97
CA PHE A 55 -20.36 16.17 -5.31
C PHE A 55 -20.14 14.72 -5.76
N LEU A 56 -19.75 13.84 -4.83
CA LEU A 56 -19.53 12.43 -5.10
C LEU A 56 -20.86 11.70 -5.29
N PRO A 57 -20.95 10.68 -6.15
CA PRO A 57 -22.19 9.94 -6.40
C PRO A 57 -22.50 8.92 -5.28
N ILE A 58 -22.44 9.36 -4.02
CA ILE A 58 -22.64 8.50 -2.84
C ILE A 58 -24.12 8.13 -2.71
N LYS A 59 -24.40 6.84 -2.59
CA LYS A 59 -25.71 6.29 -2.22
C LYS A 59 -25.79 6.11 -0.72
N ALA A 60 -26.75 6.78 -0.10
CA ALA A 60 -27.07 6.67 1.31
C ALA A 60 -28.59 6.80 1.50
N SER A 61 -29.16 5.92 2.33
CA SER A 61 -30.57 6.01 2.74
C SER A 61 -30.84 7.16 3.70
N VAL A 62 -29.82 7.59 4.45
CA VAL A 62 -29.88 8.78 5.30
C VAL A 62 -28.68 9.67 4.97
N GLN A 63 -28.96 10.90 4.56
CA GLN A 63 -27.95 11.90 4.22
C GLN A 63 -27.38 12.55 5.50
N PRO A 64 -26.07 12.82 5.58
CA PRO A 64 -25.47 13.49 6.71
C PRO A 64 -25.85 14.98 6.74
N LYS A 65 -25.93 15.55 7.94
CA LYS A 65 -26.10 17.01 8.15
C LYS A 65 -24.78 17.72 8.43
N ARG A 66 -23.76 16.95 8.84
CA ARG A 66 -22.44 17.42 9.24
C ARG A 66 -21.38 16.48 8.67
N GLY A 67 -20.29 17.02 8.16
CA GLY A 67 -19.17 16.24 7.63
C GLY A 67 -18.29 15.70 8.76
N VAL A 68 -17.93 16.57 9.71
CA VAL A 68 -17.12 16.24 10.89
C VAL A 68 -17.37 17.25 12.01
N ASP A 69 -17.19 16.83 13.26
CA ASP A 69 -17.10 17.75 14.38
C ASP A 69 -15.70 18.32 14.54
N GLU A 70 -15.53 19.61 14.20
CA GLU A 70 -14.24 20.31 14.26
C GLU A 70 -13.75 20.59 15.69
N SER A 71 -14.60 20.43 16.70
CA SER A 71 -14.22 20.60 18.11
C SER A 71 -13.54 19.35 18.70
N ILE A 72 -13.64 18.21 18.02
CA ILE A 72 -13.07 16.94 18.48
C ILE A 72 -11.68 16.76 17.83
N PRO A 73 -10.61 16.58 18.63
CA PRO A 73 -9.27 16.40 18.11
C PRO A 73 -9.09 15.03 17.43
N ILE A 74 -8.03 14.89 16.62
CA ILE A 74 -7.80 13.69 15.80
C ILE A 74 -7.61 12.41 16.60
N ASP A 75 -6.96 12.47 17.75
CA ASP A 75 -6.67 11.35 18.64
C ASP A 75 -7.90 10.87 19.43
N GLU A 76 -8.99 11.63 19.43
CA GLU A 76 -10.32 11.20 19.90
C GLU A 76 -11.17 10.52 18.82
N ILE A 77 -10.68 10.42 17.58
CA ILE A 77 -11.28 9.68 16.46
C ILE A 77 -12.73 10.15 16.19
N PRO A 78 -12.92 11.40 15.71
CA PRO A 78 -14.25 11.97 15.52
C PRO A 78 -15.11 11.17 14.55
N GLN A 79 -16.42 11.15 14.83
CA GLN A 79 -17.40 10.59 13.91
C GLN A 79 -17.52 11.48 12.67
N PHE A 80 -17.41 10.84 11.50
CA PHE A 80 -17.62 11.48 10.21
C PHE A 80 -19.03 11.17 9.72
N TYR A 81 -19.68 12.15 9.10
CA TYR A 81 -21.01 12.01 8.51
C TYR A 81 -22.02 11.40 9.49
N GLU A 82 -22.04 11.91 10.72
CA GLU A 82 -22.87 11.38 11.80
C GLU A 82 -24.34 11.29 11.37
N GLY A 83 -24.98 10.17 11.73
CA GLY A 83 -26.37 9.88 11.38
C GLY A 83 -26.57 9.30 9.98
N SER A 84 -25.58 9.39 9.08
CA SER A 84 -25.70 8.80 7.73
C SER A 84 -25.87 7.28 7.78
N ARG A 85 -26.52 6.74 6.75
CA ARG A 85 -26.74 5.30 6.57
C ARG A 85 -26.48 4.91 5.13
N LEU A 86 -25.52 4.01 4.92
CA LEU A 86 -25.02 3.62 3.60
C LEU A 86 -24.48 2.19 3.62
N ASN A 87 -24.11 1.68 2.45
CA ASN A 87 -23.49 0.37 2.30
C ASN A 87 -22.38 0.39 1.24
N TYR A 88 -21.24 -0.26 1.54
CA TYR A 88 -20.10 -0.36 0.65
C TYR A 88 -20.43 -1.08 -0.66
N ALA A 89 -21.09 -2.25 -0.58
CA ALA A 89 -21.46 -3.01 -1.77
C ALA A 89 -22.52 -2.29 -2.61
N GLU A 90 -23.45 -1.56 -1.99
CA GLU A 90 -24.45 -0.76 -2.72
C GLU A 90 -23.82 0.36 -3.55
N ASN A 91 -22.84 1.06 -2.97
CA ASN A 91 -22.11 2.13 -3.62
C ASN A 91 -21.24 1.60 -4.77
N LEU A 92 -20.57 0.47 -4.55
CA LEU A 92 -19.72 -0.15 -5.54
C LEU A 92 -20.53 -0.78 -6.69
N LEU A 93 -21.63 -1.48 -6.36
CA LEU A 93 -22.59 -2.04 -7.30
C LEU A 93 -23.72 -1.06 -7.65
N SER A 94 -23.41 0.25 -7.62
CA SER A 94 -24.38 1.29 -7.91
C SER A 94 -24.80 1.32 -9.38
N ARG A 95 -23.94 0.79 -10.26
CA ARG A 95 -24.16 0.62 -11.70
C ARG A 95 -24.77 -0.73 -12.03
N THR A 96 -25.44 -0.77 -13.17
CA THR A 96 -26.10 -1.94 -13.74
C THR A 96 -25.85 -1.95 -15.25
N GLY A 97 -26.15 -3.08 -15.89
CA GLY A 97 -26.05 -3.28 -17.33
C GLY A 97 -24.95 -4.26 -17.74
N HIS A 98 -24.94 -4.55 -19.04
CA HIS A 98 -24.09 -5.56 -19.67
C HIS A 98 -22.66 -5.11 -19.97
N ASN A 99 -22.29 -3.87 -19.62
CA ASN A 99 -20.91 -3.42 -19.74
C ASN A 99 -20.03 -4.15 -18.72
N ILE A 100 -18.82 -4.53 -19.12
CA ILE A 100 -17.84 -5.19 -18.25
C ILE A 100 -17.52 -4.29 -17.05
N ALA A 101 -17.54 -4.89 -15.86
CA ALA A 101 -17.12 -4.26 -14.60
C ALA A 101 -15.72 -4.78 -14.20
N VAL A 102 -15.48 -6.08 -14.35
CA VAL A 102 -14.24 -6.72 -13.95
C VAL A 102 -13.80 -7.77 -14.96
N LYS A 103 -12.50 -7.83 -15.19
CA LYS A 103 -11.82 -8.90 -15.91
C LYS A 103 -10.86 -9.59 -14.96
N ALA A 104 -10.78 -10.90 -14.95
CA ALA A 104 -9.84 -11.67 -14.15
C ALA A 104 -9.01 -12.59 -15.04
N ILE A 105 -7.72 -12.31 -15.10
CA ILE A 105 -6.72 -13.11 -15.84
C ILE A 105 -5.80 -13.82 -14.85
N ASN A 106 -5.27 -14.97 -15.24
CA ASN A 106 -4.26 -15.69 -14.47
C ASN A 106 -3.32 -16.43 -15.41
N GLU A 107 -2.25 -17.01 -14.87
CA GLU A 107 -1.28 -17.75 -15.67
C GLU A 107 -1.82 -19.05 -16.29
N GLU A 108 -2.93 -19.60 -15.78
CA GLU A 108 -3.51 -20.87 -16.25
C GLU A 108 -4.49 -20.70 -17.41
N ASN A 109 -5.24 -19.60 -17.46
CA ASN A 109 -6.30 -19.38 -18.46
C ASN A 109 -5.77 -18.85 -19.80
N GLN A 110 -4.46 -18.97 -20.04
CA GLN A 110 -3.79 -18.43 -21.23
C GLN A 110 -4.14 -16.96 -21.49
N TRP A 111 -4.39 -16.18 -20.43
CA TRP A 111 -4.73 -14.76 -20.50
C TRP A 111 -6.08 -14.45 -21.18
N LYS A 112 -6.89 -15.49 -21.45
CA LYS A 112 -8.30 -15.39 -21.84
C LYS A 112 -9.15 -15.47 -20.57
N GLY A 113 -9.10 -14.36 -19.83
CA GLY A 113 -9.68 -14.23 -18.52
C GLY A 113 -11.19 -14.40 -18.46
N GLU A 114 -11.68 -14.59 -17.24
CA GLU A 114 -13.09 -14.46 -16.93
C GLU A 114 -13.48 -12.97 -16.96
N GLU A 115 -14.63 -12.65 -17.56
CA GLU A 115 -15.20 -11.30 -17.48
C GLU A 115 -16.53 -11.36 -16.73
N ALA A 116 -16.84 -10.30 -16.00
CA ALA A 116 -18.18 -10.08 -15.47
C ALA A 116 -18.62 -8.65 -15.75
N SER A 117 -19.81 -8.53 -16.33
CA SER A 117 -20.57 -7.29 -16.41
C SER A 117 -21.04 -6.81 -15.04
N TRP A 118 -21.53 -5.58 -14.96
CA TRP A 118 -22.11 -5.05 -13.73
C TRP A 118 -23.27 -5.92 -13.21
N ASP A 119 -24.13 -6.42 -14.11
CA ASP A 119 -25.25 -7.29 -13.74
C ASP A 119 -24.79 -8.67 -13.27
N GLU A 120 -23.79 -9.27 -13.93
CA GLU A 120 -23.23 -10.56 -13.51
C GLU A 120 -22.49 -10.47 -12.17
N LEU A 121 -21.72 -9.39 -11.96
CA LEU A 121 -21.05 -9.14 -10.68
C LEU A 121 -22.07 -8.99 -9.54
N ARG A 122 -23.19 -8.28 -9.80
CA ARG A 122 -24.29 -8.13 -8.86
C ARG A 122 -24.98 -9.45 -8.56
N GLU A 123 -25.22 -10.28 -9.56
CA GLU A 123 -25.90 -11.57 -9.40
C GLU A 123 -25.04 -12.61 -8.66
N ARG A 124 -23.73 -12.63 -8.93
CA ARG A 124 -22.78 -13.45 -8.16
C ARG A 124 -22.73 -12.99 -6.70
N THR A 125 -22.65 -11.67 -6.47
CA THR A 125 -22.71 -11.09 -5.12
C THR A 125 -24.02 -11.47 -4.41
N ARG A 126 -25.16 -11.41 -5.11
CA ARG A 126 -26.47 -11.85 -4.59
C ARG A 126 -26.41 -13.28 -4.09
N THR A 127 -25.94 -14.19 -4.94
CA THR A 127 -25.87 -15.63 -4.63
C THR A 127 -24.99 -15.89 -3.40
N PHE A 128 -23.86 -15.20 -3.30
CA PHE A 128 -22.92 -15.38 -2.19
C PHE A 128 -23.49 -14.81 -0.89
N ALA A 129 -24.12 -13.63 -0.96
CA ALA A 129 -24.75 -13.00 0.21
C ALA A 129 -25.95 -13.81 0.72
N ASP A 130 -26.77 -14.36 -0.16
CA ASP A 130 -27.90 -15.22 0.18
C ASP A 130 -27.42 -16.50 0.89
N ALA A 131 -26.40 -17.17 0.34
CA ALA A 131 -25.78 -18.33 0.99
C ALA A 131 -25.21 -17.99 2.37
N MET A 132 -24.45 -16.89 2.49
CA MET A 132 -23.90 -16.44 3.77
C MET A 132 -25.01 -16.16 4.81
N LYS A 133 -26.10 -15.49 4.42
CA LYS A 133 -27.24 -15.26 5.33
C LYS A 133 -27.91 -16.58 5.72
N ALA A 134 -28.08 -17.51 4.78
CA ALA A 134 -28.73 -18.78 5.02
C ALA A 134 -27.92 -19.72 5.94
N THR A 135 -26.59 -19.56 6.00
CA THR A 135 -25.75 -20.25 6.99
C THR A 135 -25.79 -19.59 8.38
N GLY A 136 -26.55 -18.52 8.55
CA GLY A 136 -26.75 -17.83 9.82
C GLY A 136 -25.76 -16.68 10.07
N LEU A 137 -24.92 -16.30 9.11
CA LEU A 137 -24.03 -15.15 9.27
C LEU A 137 -24.84 -13.86 9.39
N LYS A 138 -24.48 -13.07 10.40
CA LYS A 138 -25.13 -11.80 10.74
C LYS A 138 -24.10 -10.69 10.89
N LYS A 139 -24.57 -9.44 10.88
CA LYS A 139 -23.74 -8.25 11.06
C LYS A 139 -22.76 -8.44 12.23
N GLY A 140 -21.49 -8.15 11.97
CA GLY A 140 -20.40 -8.26 12.95
C GLY A 140 -19.69 -9.63 12.98
N ASP A 141 -20.26 -10.67 12.36
CA ASP A 141 -19.55 -11.95 12.22
C ASP A 141 -18.35 -11.78 11.27
N VAL A 142 -17.32 -12.58 11.50
CA VAL A 142 -16.05 -12.49 10.77
C VAL A 142 -15.96 -13.57 9.70
N VAL A 143 -15.61 -13.15 8.48
CA VAL A 143 -15.30 -14.04 7.35
C VAL A 143 -13.88 -13.77 6.86
N CYS A 144 -13.13 -14.85 6.65
CA CYS A 144 -11.76 -14.79 6.13
C CYS A 144 -11.68 -15.44 4.76
N VAL A 145 -10.79 -14.91 3.91
CA VAL A 145 -10.46 -15.50 2.60
C VAL A 145 -8.96 -15.77 2.51
N ILE A 146 -8.56 -16.99 2.16
CA ILE A 146 -7.22 -17.31 1.67
C ILE A 146 -7.35 -17.64 0.18
N GLY A 147 -6.92 -16.76 -0.71
CA GLY A 147 -7.16 -16.95 -2.14
C GLY A 147 -6.38 -16.01 -3.04
N GLY A 148 -6.68 -16.07 -4.33
CA GLY A 148 -6.09 -15.22 -5.36
C GLY A 148 -6.88 -13.94 -5.64
N SER A 149 -6.34 -13.09 -6.51
CA SER A 149 -7.04 -11.89 -7.02
C SER A 149 -8.04 -12.29 -8.11
N THR A 150 -9.25 -12.70 -7.71
CA THR A 150 -10.27 -13.26 -8.61
C THR A 150 -11.62 -12.57 -8.47
N ILE A 151 -12.51 -12.75 -9.47
CA ILE A 151 -13.90 -12.27 -9.39
C ILE A 151 -14.62 -12.91 -8.19
N LYS A 152 -14.31 -14.17 -7.88
CA LYS A 152 -14.87 -14.86 -6.71
C LYS A 152 -14.48 -14.17 -5.40
N SER A 153 -13.20 -13.85 -5.22
CA SER A 153 -12.71 -13.12 -4.04
C SER A 153 -13.36 -11.74 -3.90
N LEU A 154 -13.53 -11.02 -5.01
CA LEU A 154 -14.25 -9.74 -5.04
C LEU A 154 -15.72 -9.92 -4.63
N CYS A 155 -16.42 -10.93 -5.15
CA CYS A 155 -17.81 -11.21 -4.78
C CYS A 155 -17.96 -11.59 -3.30
N LEU A 156 -17.00 -12.32 -2.72
CA LEU A 156 -17.00 -12.63 -1.27
C LEU A 156 -16.88 -11.36 -0.43
N LEU A 157 -16.01 -10.42 -0.81
CA LEU A 157 -15.90 -9.11 -0.17
C LEU A 157 -17.20 -8.32 -0.27
N LEU A 158 -17.81 -8.27 -1.45
CA LEU A 158 -19.07 -7.54 -1.69
C LEU A 158 -20.25 -8.17 -0.96
N ALA A 159 -20.32 -9.50 -0.89
CA ALA A 159 -21.34 -10.21 -0.13
C ALA A 159 -21.22 -9.90 1.37
N ALA A 160 -20.01 -9.99 1.93
CA ALA A 160 -19.72 -9.61 3.31
C ALA A 160 -20.12 -8.16 3.61
N ALA A 161 -19.74 -7.22 2.73
CA ALA A 161 -20.11 -5.81 2.82
C ALA A 161 -21.64 -5.58 2.81
N SER A 162 -22.37 -6.29 1.95
CA SER A 162 -23.82 -6.13 1.80
C SER A 162 -24.59 -6.49 3.07
N ILE A 163 -24.07 -7.46 3.85
CA ILE A 163 -24.67 -7.93 5.11
C ILE A 163 -24.20 -7.09 6.30
N GLY A 164 -22.99 -6.53 6.24
CA GLY A 164 -22.31 -5.88 7.37
C GLY A 164 -21.44 -6.85 8.17
N LEU A 165 -20.88 -7.86 7.51
CA LEU A 165 -19.86 -8.74 8.09
C LEU A 165 -18.51 -8.02 8.16
N ILE A 166 -17.60 -8.58 8.95
CA ILE A 166 -16.20 -8.16 9.03
C ILE A 166 -15.39 -9.09 8.13
N TYR A 167 -14.63 -8.52 7.21
CA TYR A 167 -13.91 -9.24 6.16
C TYR A 167 -12.39 -9.10 6.34
N SER A 168 -11.65 -10.18 6.13
CA SER A 168 -10.19 -10.13 5.98
C SER A 168 -9.72 -11.10 4.90
N SER A 169 -8.69 -10.71 4.15
CA SER A 169 -8.11 -11.51 3.08
C SER A 169 -6.62 -11.74 3.27
N PHE A 170 -6.17 -12.92 2.86
CA PHE A 170 -4.78 -13.36 2.90
C PHE A 170 -4.41 -13.97 1.55
N ALA A 171 -3.19 -13.70 1.09
CA ALA A 171 -2.67 -14.31 -0.11
C ALA A 171 -2.36 -15.80 0.12
N THR A 172 -2.44 -16.60 -0.93
CA THR A 172 -2.22 -18.06 -0.92
C THR A 172 -0.78 -18.45 -0.57
N ASP A 173 0.18 -17.56 -0.82
CA ASP A 173 1.58 -17.74 -0.49
C ASP A 173 1.91 -17.42 0.99
N ALA A 174 0.95 -16.89 1.76
CA ALA A 174 1.15 -16.56 3.16
C ALA A 174 1.59 -17.79 3.98
N GLY A 175 2.68 -17.64 4.74
CA GLY A 175 3.23 -18.71 5.58
C GLY A 175 2.31 -19.11 6.73
N GLU A 176 2.43 -20.36 7.18
CA GLU A 176 1.59 -20.94 8.24
C GLU A 176 1.51 -20.06 9.49
N ARG A 177 2.66 -19.59 9.98
CA ARG A 177 2.73 -18.75 11.18
C ARG A 177 2.01 -17.42 11.01
N VAL A 178 2.15 -16.81 9.82
CA VAL A 178 1.49 -15.55 9.49
C VAL A 178 -0.03 -15.73 9.50
N LEU A 179 -0.51 -16.81 8.91
CA LEU A 179 -1.92 -17.17 8.91
C LEU A 179 -2.42 -17.44 10.34
N LEU A 180 -1.69 -18.23 11.14
CA LEU A 180 -2.04 -18.53 12.52
C LEU A 180 -2.14 -17.26 13.38
N ASP A 181 -1.14 -16.38 13.32
CA ASP A 181 -1.11 -15.14 14.13
C ASP A 181 -2.22 -14.16 13.75
N ARG A 182 -2.75 -14.23 12.52
CA ARG A 182 -3.79 -13.31 12.01
C ARG A 182 -5.19 -13.90 12.13
N ILE A 183 -5.40 -15.11 11.60
CA ILE A 183 -6.68 -15.83 11.69
C ILE A 183 -7.00 -16.17 13.14
N GLY A 184 -5.99 -16.50 13.96
CA GLY A 184 -6.16 -16.73 15.39
C GLY A 184 -6.69 -15.51 16.16
N GLN A 185 -6.37 -14.29 15.72
CA GLN A 185 -6.94 -13.07 16.30
C GLN A 185 -8.39 -12.83 15.85
N LEU A 186 -8.71 -13.19 14.61
CA LEU A 186 -10.00 -12.92 13.97
C LEU A 186 -11.09 -13.94 14.32
N LYS A 187 -10.71 -15.20 14.58
CA LYS A 187 -11.63 -16.30 14.93
C LYS A 187 -12.83 -16.38 13.97
N PRO A 188 -12.62 -16.55 12.65
CA PRO A 188 -13.69 -16.44 11.67
C PRO A 188 -14.73 -17.55 11.80
N THR A 189 -15.99 -17.20 11.53
CA THR A 189 -17.10 -18.15 11.40
C THR A 189 -16.99 -18.95 10.10
N VAL A 190 -16.52 -18.33 9.03
CA VAL A 190 -16.26 -19.03 7.75
C VAL A 190 -14.89 -18.64 7.23
N LEU A 191 -14.09 -19.65 6.90
CA LEU A 191 -12.84 -19.50 6.15
C LEU A 191 -13.05 -19.99 4.73
N PHE A 192 -13.14 -19.08 3.77
CA PHE A 192 -13.08 -19.42 2.35
C PHE A 192 -11.63 -19.61 1.96
N ALA A 193 -11.28 -20.75 1.37
CA ALA A 193 -9.89 -21.06 1.08
C ALA A 193 -9.70 -21.79 -0.24
N GLU A 194 -8.70 -21.35 -1.00
CA GLU A 194 -8.15 -22.14 -2.10
C GLU A 194 -7.29 -23.29 -1.55
N SER A 195 -7.38 -24.46 -2.16
CA SER A 195 -6.60 -25.64 -1.79
C SER A 195 -5.23 -25.67 -2.45
N ALA A 196 -5.08 -24.94 -3.56
CA ALA A 196 -3.86 -24.77 -4.33
C ALA A 196 -3.88 -23.46 -5.13
N TYR A 197 -2.70 -22.96 -5.47
CA TYR A 197 -2.50 -21.81 -6.37
C TYR A 197 -1.43 -22.13 -7.41
N SER A 198 -1.39 -21.38 -8.50
CA SER A 198 -0.35 -21.47 -9.51
C SER A 198 0.48 -20.21 -9.54
N TYR A 199 1.80 -20.37 -9.50
CA TYR A 199 2.76 -19.28 -9.59
C TYR A 199 3.97 -19.70 -10.40
N ASN A 200 4.27 -18.94 -11.46
CA ASN A 200 5.39 -19.17 -12.35
C ASN A 200 5.39 -20.58 -12.94
N SER A 201 4.24 -21.03 -13.48
CA SER A 201 3.96 -22.39 -14.01
C SER A 201 4.00 -23.54 -13.01
N LYS A 202 4.15 -23.25 -11.72
CA LYS A 202 4.15 -24.28 -10.69
C LYS A 202 2.86 -24.21 -9.90
N ARG A 203 2.17 -25.34 -9.80
CA ARG A 203 1.01 -25.50 -8.93
C ARG A 203 1.48 -25.90 -7.53
N HIS A 204 1.06 -25.14 -6.53
CA HIS A 204 1.42 -25.30 -5.12
C HIS A 204 0.17 -25.69 -4.32
N SER A 205 0.17 -26.88 -3.70
CA SER A 205 -0.86 -27.24 -2.73
C SER A 205 -0.61 -26.54 -1.40
N ILE A 206 -1.66 -26.00 -0.79
CA ILE A 206 -1.64 -25.32 0.51
C ILE A 206 -2.64 -25.92 1.51
N THR A 207 -3.25 -27.06 1.16
CA THR A 207 -4.27 -27.74 1.97
C THR A 207 -3.75 -28.09 3.37
N ASP A 208 -2.59 -28.74 3.46
CA ASP A 208 -2.02 -29.17 4.75
C ASP A 208 -1.70 -27.98 5.65
N ARG A 209 -1.16 -26.90 5.08
CA ARG A 209 -0.87 -25.65 5.77
C ARG A 209 -2.14 -25.03 6.36
N ILE A 210 -3.22 -24.99 5.57
CA ILE A 210 -4.50 -24.42 6.00
C ILE A 210 -5.14 -25.30 7.08
N ASN A 211 -5.09 -26.63 6.95
CA ASN A 211 -5.57 -27.57 7.97
C ASN A 211 -4.79 -27.44 9.29
N ALA A 212 -3.47 -27.28 9.22
CA ALA A 212 -2.61 -27.06 10.38
C ALA A 212 -2.95 -25.76 11.11
N VAL A 213 -3.18 -24.66 10.37
CA VAL A 213 -3.65 -23.39 10.96
C VAL A 213 -5.04 -23.55 11.55
N TRP A 214 -5.97 -24.11 10.77
CA TRP A 214 -7.35 -24.24 11.19
C TRP A 214 -7.46 -25.05 12.46
N SER A 215 -6.75 -26.18 12.60
CA SER A 215 -6.82 -27.01 13.81
C SER A 215 -6.35 -26.29 15.09
N GLN A 216 -5.46 -25.31 14.97
CA GLN A 216 -4.90 -24.56 16.10
C GLN A 216 -5.69 -23.29 16.47
N VAL A 217 -6.50 -22.77 15.55
CA VAL A 217 -7.30 -21.55 15.80
C VAL A 217 -8.52 -21.89 16.66
N GLU A 218 -8.77 -21.11 17.71
CA GLU A 218 -10.03 -21.11 18.45
C GLU A 218 -11.14 -20.49 17.59
N LYS A 219 -12.30 -21.15 17.49
CA LYS A 219 -13.35 -20.80 16.51
C LYS A 219 -14.72 -20.77 17.17
N PRO A 220 -15.66 -19.95 16.65
CA PRO A 220 -17.06 -20.06 17.01
C PRO A 220 -17.63 -21.46 16.74
N ASN A 221 -18.67 -21.85 17.46
CA ASN A 221 -19.38 -23.10 17.18
C ASN A 221 -19.98 -23.06 15.77
N GLY A 222 -19.85 -24.17 15.03
CA GLY A 222 -20.31 -24.27 13.64
C GLY A 222 -19.40 -23.60 12.61
N ALA A 223 -18.21 -23.12 13.02
CA ALA A 223 -17.26 -22.58 12.06
C ALA A 223 -16.76 -23.64 11.06
N GLU A 224 -16.65 -23.27 9.79
CA GLU A 224 -16.25 -24.19 8.71
C GLU A 224 -15.23 -23.60 7.74
N ILE A 225 -14.51 -24.48 7.04
CA ILE A 225 -13.72 -24.13 5.87
C ILE A 225 -14.54 -24.43 4.62
N VAL A 226 -14.61 -23.48 3.70
CA VAL A 226 -15.25 -23.64 2.39
C VAL A 226 -14.19 -23.59 1.30
N GLY A 227 -14.04 -24.68 0.55
CA GLY A 227 -13.06 -24.80 -0.52
C GLY A 227 -13.48 -24.07 -1.78
N THR A 228 -12.74 -23.03 -2.17
CA THR A 228 -13.05 -22.18 -3.33
C THR A 228 -12.34 -22.60 -4.62
N SER A 229 -11.40 -23.55 -4.56
CA SER A 229 -10.78 -24.17 -5.73
C SER A 229 -11.73 -25.13 -6.45
N HIS A 230 -11.34 -25.61 -7.63
CA HIS A 230 -12.11 -26.65 -8.36
C HIS A 230 -12.23 -27.94 -7.54
N ASP A 231 -11.11 -28.39 -6.97
CA ASP A 231 -11.05 -29.59 -6.14
C ASP A 231 -11.15 -29.19 -4.66
N THR A 232 -12.09 -29.79 -3.94
CA THR A 232 -12.32 -29.54 -2.51
C THR A 232 -11.65 -30.64 -1.68
N PRO A 233 -10.73 -30.29 -0.77
CA PRO A 233 -10.12 -31.23 0.16
C PRO A 233 -11.12 -31.93 1.08
N GLU A 234 -10.74 -33.09 1.60
CA GLU A 234 -11.51 -33.77 2.64
C GLU A 234 -11.65 -32.89 3.89
N GLY A 235 -12.85 -32.86 4.47
CA GLY A 235 -13.19 -32.04 5.64
C GLY A 235 -13.51 -30.58 5.31
N TRP A 236 -13.40 -30.14 4.05
CA TRP A 236 -13.84 -28.81 3.62
C TRP A 236 -15.21 -28.90 2.94
N SER A 237 -16.06 -27.90 3.14
CA SER A 237 -17.33 -27.78 2.41
C SER A 237 -17.06 -27.33 0.96
N PRO A 238 -17.59 -28.02 -0.06
CA PRO A 238 -17.46 -27.55 -1.45
C PRO A 238 -18.16 -26.21 -1.64
N PHE A 239 -17.53 -25.27 -2.37
CA PHE A 239 -18.12 -23.94 -2.58
C PHE A 239 -19.53 -24.00 -3.20
N ARG A 240 -19.75 -24.91 -4.16
CA ARG A 240 -21.07 -25.13 -4.77
C ARG A 240 -22.13 -25.50 -3.71
N ASP A 241 -21.77 -26.38 -2.79
CA ASP A 241 -22.71 -26.88 -1.79
C ASP A 241 -22.96 -25.81 -0.71
N PHE A 242 -21.96 -24.99 -0.39
CA PHE A 242 -22.16 -23.77 0.42
C PHE A 242 -23.14 -22.82 -0.26
N LEU A 243 -22.97 -22.53 -1.56
CA LEU A 243 -23.90 -21.68 -2.31
C LEU A 243 -25.30 -22.28 -2.41
N GLY A 244 -25.41 -23.61 -2.49
CA GLY A 244 -26.69 -24.33 -2.52
C GLY A 244 -27.53 -24.19 -1.25
N ARG A 245 -26.96 -23.67 -0.15
CA ARG A 245 -27.71 -23.32 1.07
C ARG A 245 -28.53 -22.04 0.92
N GLY A 246 -28.25 -21.23 -0.11
CA GLY A 246 -29.01 -20.01 -0.40
C GLY A 246 -30.49 -20.30 -0.66
N THR A 247 -31.33 -19.32 -0.35
CA THR A 247 -32.79 -19.46 -0.40
C THR A 247 -33.42 -18.87 -1.67
N GLY A 248 -32.60 -18.31 -2.56
CA GLY A 248 -33.05 -17.50 -3.70
C GLY A 248 -33.37 -16.06 -3.31
N ALA A 249 -32.86 -15.57 -2.18
CA ALA A 249 -33.14 -14.22 -1.71
C ALA A 249 -32.57 -13.15 -2.65
N LYS A 250 -33.25 -12.00 -2.69
CA LYS A 250 -32.78 -10.81 -3.42
C LYS A 250 -31.57 -10.21 -2.71
N LEU A 251 -30.73 -9.52 -3.47
CA LEU A 251 -29.59 -8.80 -2.91
C LEU A 251 -30.11 -7.56 -2.17
N GLU A 252 -29.93 -7.56 -0.86
CA GLU A 252 -30.26 -6.44 0.01
C GLU A 252 -28.98 -5.89 0.62
N PHE A 253 -28.93 -4.56 0.71
CA PHE A 253 -27.79 -3.86 1.29
C PHE A 253 -28.19 -3.32 2.66
N ALA A 254 -27.56 -3.84 3.71
CA ALA A 254 -27.75 -3.35 5.06
C ALA A 254 -27.36 -1.86 5.12
N GLN A 255 -28.29 -1.02 5.55
CA GLN A 255 -28.07 0.42 5.70
C GLN A 255 -27.40 0.71 7.04
N LEU A 256 -26.09 0.91 7.00
CA LEU A 256 -25.21 0.88 8.17
C LEU A 256 -24.66 2.27 8.50
N PRO A 257 -24.39 2.58 9.78
CA PRO A 257 -23.67 3.80 10.14
C PRO A 257 -22.33 3.92 9.40
N PHE A 258 -21.90 5.15 9.11
CA PHE A 258 -20.67 5.46 8.37
C PHE A 258 -19.45 4.67 8.87
N HIS A 259 -19.23 4.68 10.19
CA HIS A 259 -18.08 4.06 10.84
C HIS A 259 -18.22 2.56 11.13
N THR A 260 -19.17 1.86 10.49
CA THR A 260 -19.34 0.42 10.69
C THR A 260 -18.07 -0.34 10.28
N PRO A 261 -17.44 -1.10 11.21
CA PRO A 261 -16.28 -1.95 10.92
C PRO A 261 -16.52 -2.89 9.74
N PHE A 262 -15.53 -3.01 8.86
CA PHE A 262 -15.66 -3.83 7.66
C PHE A 262 -14.39 -4.60 7.35
N VAL A 263 -13.36 -3.96 6.76
CA VAL A 263 -12.15 -4.69 6.33
C VAL A 263 -11.09 -4.65 7.42
N VAL A 264 -10.56 -5.80 7.80
CA VAL A 264 -9.40 -5.90 8.70
C VAL A 264 -8.15 -6.23 7.88
N MET A 265 -7.14 -5.36 7.94
CA MET A 265 -5.85 -5.56 7.30
C MET A 265 -4.74 -5.58 8.34
N PHE A 266 -3.76 -6.46 8.17
CA PHE A 266 -2.69 -6.63 9.14
C PHE A 266 -1.42 -5.93 8.72
N SER A 267 -0.85 -5.12 9.61
CA SER A 267 0.51 -4.60 9.49
C SER A 267 1.48 -5.38 10.39
N SER A 268 2.73 -5.50 9.93
CA SER A 268 3.85 -6.00 10.72
C SER A 268 4.16 -4.99 11.83
N GLY A 269 3.84 -5.30 13.09
CA GLY A 269 4.26 -4.47 14.22
C GLY A 269 5.78 -4.57 14.45
N THR A 270 6.40 -3.47 14.89
CA THR A 270 7.85 -3.40 15.19
C THR A 270 8.25 -4.13 16.47
N THR A 271 7.30 -4.43 17.36
CA THR A 271 7.57 -4.91 18.73
C THR A 271 6.62 -6.02 19.24
N GLY A 272 5.76 -6.63 18.40
CA GLY A 272 4.80 -7.63 18.89
C GLY A 272 3.87 -8.28 17.86
N THR A 273 2.73 -8.79 18.35
CA THR A 273 1.65 -9.43 17.55
C THR A 273 1.15 -8.50 16.44
N PRO A 274 0.90 -9.00 15.21
CA PRO A 274 0.42 -8.19 14.08
C PRO A 274 -0.77 -7.30 14.46
N LYS A 275 -0.74 -6.03 14.05
CA LYS A 275 -1.82 -5.07 14.32
C LYS A 275 -2.94 -5.30 13.31
N GLY A 276 -4.11 -5.73 13.76
CA GLY A 276 -5.31 -5.79 12.92
C GLY A 276 -5.93 -4.41 12.79
N ILE A 277 -5.72 -3.73 11.67
CA ILE A 277 -6.22 -2.38 11.39
C ILE A 277 -7.60 -2.52 10.77
N VAL A 278 -8.63 -1.97 11.44
CA VAL A 278 -10.02 -2.11 11.02
C VAL A 278 -10.49 -0.87 10.30
N HIS A 279 -10.94 -1.02 9.06
CA HIS A 279 -11.49 0.06 8.24
C HIS A 279 -13.01 0.06 8.25
N SER A 280 -13.61 1.26 8.20
CA SER A 280 -15.06 1.40 8.12
C SER A 280 -15.58 1.39 6.68
N GLN A 281 -16.84 0.97 6.49
CA GLN A 281 -17.46 1.02 5.15
C GLN A 281 -17.48 2.44 4.58
N GLY A 282 -17.92 3.41 5.37
CA GLY A 282 -18.02 4.81 4.94
C GLY A 282 -16.68 5.42 4.56
N GLY A 283 -15.65 5.20 5.39
CA GLY A 283 -14.30 5.69 5.14
C GLY A 283 -13.74 5.21 3.80
N LEU A 284 -13.89 3.90 3.52
CA LEU A 284 -13.45 3.31 2.27
C LEU A 284 -14.22 3.81 1.04
N ILE A 285 -15.54 4.06 1.16
CA ILE A 285 -16.36 4.62 0.06
C ILE A 285 -15.90 6.03 -0.27
N VAL A 286 -15.86 6.92 0.72
CA VAL A 286 -15.54 8.35 0.50
C VAL A 286 -14.10 8.49 0.01
N ASN A 287 -13.14 7.80 0.61
CA ASN A 287 -11.74 7.90 0.17
C ASN A 287 -11.53 7.28 -1.21
N GLY A 288 -12.13 6.11 -1.48
CA GLY A 288 -12.05 5.46 -2.78
C GLY A 288 -12.60 6.35 -3.90
N MET A 289 -13.79 6.93 -3.71
CA MET A 289 -14.35 7.88 -4.68
C MET A 289 -13.50 9.15 -4.82
N LYS A 290 -13.05 9.75 -3.71
CA LYS A 290 -12.21 10.96 -3.72
C LYS A 290 -10.94 10.73 -4.53
N GLU A 291 -10.16 9.70 -4.21
CA GLU A 291 -8.88 9.46 -4.87
C GLU A 291 -9.06 9.06 -6.34
N HIS A 292 -9.97 8.13 -6.63
CA HIS A 292 -10.15 7.67 -8.01
C HIS A 292 -10.81 8.71 -8.91
N MET A 293 -11.80 9.48 -8.42
CA MET A 293 -12.44 10.52 -9.24
C MET A 293 -11.59 11.77 -9.34
N LEU A 294 -11.14 12.34 -8.22
CA LEU A 294 -10.48 13.64 -8.24
C LEU A 294 -9.00 13.53 -8.65
N ASN A 295 -8.27 12.55 -8.11
CA ASN A 295 -6.81 12.48 -8.30
C ASN A 295 -6.45 11.71 -9.57
N TYR A 296 -7.10 10.55 -9.78
CA TYR A 296 -6.85 9.70 -10.94
C TYR A 296 -7.75 10.06 -12.13
N ASN A 297 -8.72 10.96 -11.97
CA ASN A 297 -9.66 11.34 -13.02
C ASN A 297 -10.35 10.13 -13.68
N HIS A 298 -10.65 9.08 -12.92
CA HIS A 298 -11.33 7.90 -13.43
C HIS A 298 -12.75 8.24 -13.85
N ARG A 299 -13.08 7.88 -15.09
CA ARG A 299 -14.38 8.08 -15.72
C ARG A 299 -15.00 6.71 -16.05
N PRO A 300 -16.32 6.64 -16.29
CA PRO A 300 -16.91 5.49 -16.95
C PRO A 300 -16.12 5.14 -18.23
N GLY A 301 -15.71 3.88 -18.36
CA GLY A 301 -14.89 3.41 -19.48
C GLY A 301 -13.37 3.42 -19.23
N ALA A 302 -12.89 4.00 -18.12
CA ALA A 302 -11.51 3.78 -17.68
C ALA A 302 -11.32 2.31 -17.30
N VAL A 303 -10.12 1.76 -17.55
CA VAL A 303 -9.75 0.39 -17.17
C VAL A 303 -8.53 0.48 -16.26
N HIS A 304 -8.72 0.21 -14.98
CA HIS A 304 -7.70 0.30 -13.96
C HIS A 304 -7.11 -1.07 -13.65
N PHE A 305 -5.79 -1.15 -13.71
CA PHE A 305 -5.03 -2.30 -13.24
C PHE A 305 -4.04 -1.81 -12.19
N HIS A 306 -3.90 -2.55 -11.10
CA HIS A 306 -2.78 -2.38 -10.19
C HIS A 306 -2.18 -3.76 -9.90
N TYR A 307 -0.87 -3.91 -10.09
CA TYR A 307 -0.18 -5.14 -9.72
C TYR A 307 -0.11 -5.25 -8.19
N ALA A 308 -1.11 -5.88 -7.59
CA ALA A 308 -1.24 -6.08 -6.16
C ALA A 308 -2.01 -7.37 -5.84
N GLY A 309 -1.45 -8.21 -4.97
CA GLY A 309 -2.12 -9.41 -4.47
C GLY A 309 -3.20 -9.08 -3.43
N ILE A 310 -4.15 -10.00 -3.24
CA ILE A 310 -5.30 -9.82 -2.34
C ILE A 310 -4.93 -9.55 -0.87
N GLY A 311 -3.74 -9.98 -0.44
CA GLY A 311 -3.24 -9.75 0.91
C GLY A 311 -2.71 -8.33 1.17
N TRP A 312 -2.69 -7.47 0.15
CA TRP A 312 -2.14 -6.12 0.23
C TRP A 312 -3.24 -5.05 0.30
N THR A 313 -2.96 -3.94 0.99
CA THR A 313 -3.86 -2.79 1.00
C THR A 313 -4.11 -2.23 -0.40
N LEU A 314 -3.14 -2.37 -1.32
CA LEU A 314 -3.26 -1.89 -2.70
C LEU A 314 -4.36 -2.61 -3.49
N TRP A 315 -4.68 -3.87 -3.16
CA TRP A 315 -5.81 -4.55 -3.77
C TRP A 315 -7.15 -3.92 -3.35
N ASN A 316 -7.28 -3.57 -2.06
CA ASN A 316 -8.44 -2.84 -1.55
C ASN A 316 -8.56 -1.44 -2.16
N ILE A 317 -7.43 -0.72 -2.32
CA ILE A 317 -7.41 0.57 -3.03
C ILE A 317 -7.84 0.39 -4.49
N MET A 318 -7.26 -0.58 -5.22
CA MET A 318 -7.58 -0.85 -6.63
C MET A 318 -9.08 -1.09 -6.86
N ILE A 319 -9.74 -1.84 -5.97
CA ILE A 319 -11.19 -2.08 -6.04
C ILE A 319 -12.00 -0.79 -5.97
N GLY A 320 -11.48 0.23 -5.28
CA GLY A 320 -12.10 1.56 -5.19
C GLY A 320 -12.37 2.21 -6.54
N ALA A 321 -11.65 1.82 -7.61
CA ALA A 321 -11.94 2.30 -8.96
C ALA A 321 -13.36 1.96 -9.44
N LEU A 322 -13.95 0.87 -8.95
CA LEU A 322 -15.32 0.48 -9.31
C LEU A 322 -16.36 1.51 -8.83
N PHE A 323 -16.09 2.25 -7.74
CA PHE A 323 -17.00 3.31 -7.27
C PHE A 323 -17.22 4.40 -8.33
N THR A 324 -16.24 4.65 -9.19
CA THR A 324 -16.31 5.69 -10.22
C THR A 324 -16.96 5.18 -11.51
N GLY A 325 -17.24 3.88 -11.60
CA GLY A 325 -17.63 3.20 -12.82
C GLY A 325 -16.50 2.83 -13.77
N ALA A 326 -15.26 2.94 -13.32
CA ALA A 326 -14.16 2.32 -14.04
C ALA A 326 -14.33 0.80 -14.01
N GLN A 327 -13.69 0.12 -14.95
CA GLN A 327 -13.48 -1.32 -14.92
C GLN A 327 -12.19 -1.61 -14.17
N ILE A 328 -12.08 -2.80 -13.59
CA ILE A 328 -10.80 -3.28 -13.05
C ILE A 328 -10.34 -4.56 -13.74
N VAL A 329 -9.02 -4.73 -13.83
CA VAL A 329 -8.38 -5.99 -14.21
C VAL A 329 -7.78 -6.60 -12.96
N LEU A 330 -8.22 -7.80 -12.61
CA LEU A 330 -7.64 -8.63 -11.57
C LEU A 330 -6.64 -9.57 -12.22
N TYR A 331 -5.47 -9.71 -11.61
CA TYR A 331 -4.45 -10.65 -12.05
C TYR A 331 -3.99 -11.53 -10.90
N ASP A 332 -3.99 -12.84 -11.13
CA ASP A 332 -3.53 -13.85 -10.18
C ASP A 332 -2.40 -14.68 -10.82
N GLY A 333 -1.16 -14.50 -10.34
CA GLY A 333 0.01 -15.21 -10.87
C GLY A 333 1.29 -14.38 -10.87
N SER A 334 2.35 -14.97 -11.43
CA SER A 334 3.68 -14.34 -11.51
C SER A 334 3.69 -13.19 -12.54
N PRO A 335 4.28 -12.02 -12.24
CA PRO A 335 4.42 -10.93 -13.22
C PRO A 335 5.42 -11.25 -14.33
N PHE A 336 6.12 -12.38 -14.22
CA PHE A 336 7.23 -12.76 -15.09
C PHE A 336 6.96 -14.05 -15.87
N TYR A 337 5.73 -14.55 -15.81
CA TYR A 337 5.32 -15.76 -16.50
C TYR A 337 4.45 -15.46 -17.73
N PRO A 338 4.63 -16.15 -18.87
CA PRO A 338 5.79 -16.99 -19.21
C PRO A 338 7.07 -16.19 -19.41
N THR A 339 6.95 -14.88 -19.68
CA THR A 339 8.01 -13.88 -19.61
C THR A 339 7.43 -12.57 -19.10
N ALA A 340 8.28 -11.69 -18.57
CA ALA A 340 7.88 -10.34 -18.15
C ALA A 340 7.17 -9.55 -19.26
N GLU A 341 7.67 -9.67 -20.50
CA GLU A 341 7.08 -9.01 -21.68
C GLU A 341 5.70 -9.55 -22.03
N LYS A 342 5.53 -10.89 -22.07
CA LYS A 342 4.24 -11.50 -22.41
C LYS A 342 3.17 -11.22 -21.34
N CYS A 343 3.55 -11.19 -20.06
CA CYS A 343 2.64 -10.81 -18.99
C CYS A 343 2.20 -9.34 -19.14
N LEU A 344 3.15 -8.43 -19.41
CA LEU A 344 2.86 -7.01 -19.63
C LEU A 344 1.93 -6.82 -20.85
N GLU A 345 2.24 -7.47 -21.97
CA GLU A 345 1.41 -7.45 -23.18
C GLU A 345 -0.01 -7.95 -22.89
N ALA A 346 -0.14 -9.09 -22.20
CA ALA A 346 -1.43 -9.67 -21.84
C ALA A 346 -2.29 -8.74 -20.99
N ILE A 347 -1.68 -8.06 -20.02
CA ILE A 347 -2.34 -7.05 -19.18
C ILE A 347 -2.76 -5.84 -20.03
N MET A 348 -1.87 -5.31 -20.88
CA MET A 348 -2.17 -4.16 -21.74
C MET A 348 -3.30 -4.46 -22.74
N ASN A 349 -3.37 -5.70 -23.25
CA ASN A 349 -4.42 -6.18 -24.14
C ASN A 349 -5.81 -6.22 -23.49
N GLN A 350 -5.91 -6.10 -22.16
CA GLN A 350 -7.20 -5.93 -21.49
C GLN A 350 -7.80 -4.52 -21.67
N GLY A 351 -7.07 -3.60 -22.30
CA GLY A 351 -7.49 -2.24 -22.58
C GLY A 351 -7.16 -1.25 -21.46
N VAL A 352 -6.14 -1.55 -20.66
CA VAL A 352 -5.73 -0.75 -19.49
C VAL A 352 -5.47 0.71 -19.88
N THR A 353 -6.11 1.63 -19.15
CA THR A 353 -5.90 3.08 -19.26
C THR A 353 -5.13 3.64 -18.06
N SER A 354 -5.12 2.92 -16.95
CA SER A 354 -4.39 3.25 -15.73
C SER A 354 -3.60 2.03 -15.28
N PHE A 355 -2.28 2.05 -15.46
CA PHE A 355 -1.41 0.92 -15.13
C PHE A 355 -0.63 1.20 -13.84
N GLY A 356 -1.03 0.55 -12.74
CA GLY A 356 -0.43 0.69 -11.43
C GLY A 356 0.56 -0.42 -11.11
N ALA A 357 1.73 -0.09 -10.57
CA ALA A 357 2.66 -1.06 -10.00
C ALA A 357 3.66 -0.41 -9.03
N GLY A 358 4.31 -1.23 -8.21
CA GLY A 358 5.38 -0.76 -7.33
C GLY A 358 6.73 -0.58 -8.04
N PRO A 359 7.64 0.26 -7.51
CA PRO A 359 8.98 0.46 -8.05
C PRO A 359 9.77 -0.83 -8.33
N ARG A 360 9.56 -1.89 -7.52
CA ARG A 360 10.22 -3.17 -7.72
C ARG A 360 9.84 -3.82 -9.05
N TYR A 361 8.55 -3.81 -9.42
CA TYR A 361 8.09 -4.34 -10.69
C TYR A 361 8.76 -3.63 -11.88
N PHE A 362 8.79 -2.29 -11.84
CA PHE A 362 9.45 -1.49 -12.87
C PHE A 362 10.96 -1.78 -12.96
N SER A 363 11.63 -1.94 -11.82
CA SER A 363 13.06 -2.34 -11.79
C SER A 363 13.30 -3.70 -12.45
N GLU A 364 12.44 -4.69 -12.20
CA GLU A 364 12.57 -6.00 -12.84
C GLU A 364 12.29 -5.95 -14.34
N LEU A 365 11.33 -5.14 -14.81
CA LEU A 365 11.15 -4.89 -16.24
C LEU A 365 12.40 -4.26 -16.87
N GLN A 366 12.99 -3.26 -16.21
CA GLN A 366 14.22 -2.62 -16.68
C GLN A 366 15.38 -3.61 -16.79
N LYS A 367 15.59 -4.45 -15.77
CA LYS A 367 16.64 -5.48 -15.76
C LYS A 367 16.42 -6.52 -16.85
N ALA A 368 15.17 -6.88 -17.12
CA ALA A 368 14.80 -7.80 -18.19
C ALA A 368 14.88 -7.18 -19.60
N GLY A 369 15.17 -5.88 -19.71
CA GLY A 369 15.20 -5.18 -20.99
C GLY A 369 13.83 -5.01 -21.65
N VAL A 370 12.75 -5.08 -20.87
CA VAL A 370 11.37 -4.99 -21.36
C VAL A 370 10.89 -3.54 -21.34
N TYR A 371 10.57 -3.00 -22.52
CA TYR A 371 10.03 -1.66 -22.69
C TYR A 371 8.54 -1.74 -23.02
N ALA A 372 7.71 -0.96 -22.33
CA ALA A 372 6.25 -1.05 -22.42
C ALA A 372 5.67 -0.35 -23.66
N LYS A 373 6.41 0.57 -24.28
CA LYS A 373 5.97 1.46 -25.36
C LYS A 373 5.26 0.74 -26.53
N PRO A 374 5.68 -0.46 -26.98
CA PRO A 374 4.96 -1.21 -28.01
C PRO A 374 3.54 -1.64 -27.61
N TYR A 375 3.29 -1.79 -26.30
CA TYR A 375 2.04 -2.31 -25.74
C TYR A 375 1.14 -1.20 -25.16
N VAL A 376 1.70 -0.01 -24.93
CA VAL A 376 0.99 1.14 -24.35
C VAL A 376 0.21 1.91 -25.42
N SER A 377 -1.04 1.49 -25.66
CA SER A 377 -1.94 2.14 -26.62
C SER A 377 -2.93 3.13 -25.98
N LYS A 378 -3.34 2.89 -24.73
CA LYS A 378 -4.41 3.65 -24.04
C LYS A 378 -4.03 4.18 -22.66
N VAL A 379 -2.85 3.85 -22.14
CA VAL A 379 -2.45 4.25 -20.79
C VAL A 379 -2.22 5.76 -20.74
N ASP A 380 -2.92 6.43 -19.83
CA ASP A 380 -2.82 7.88 -19.61
C ASP A 380 -2.20 8.24 -18.25
N LYS A 381 -2.04 7.25 -17.36
CA LYS A 381 -1.42 7.40 -16.05
C LYS A 381 -0.79 6.11 -15.52
N ILE A 382 0.23 6.29 -14.68
CA ILE A 382 0.97 5.23 -14.00
C ILE A 382 0.98 5.52 -12.50
N PRO A 383 0.00 5.01 -11.73
CA PRO A 383 0.06 5.03 -10.28
C PRO A 383 1.25 4.19 -9.78
N SER A 384 2.05 4.74 -8.88
CA SER A 384 3.15 4.00 -8.24
C SER A 384 3.05 4.08 -6.73
N ALA A 385 3.15 2.93 -6.08
CA ALA A 385 2.91 2.77 -4.65
C ALA A 385 3.75 1.63 -4.05
N GLY A 386 3.79 1.56 -2.73
CA GLY A 386 4.39 0.44 -1.98
C GLY A 386 5.89 0.58 -1.69
N ALA A 387 6.61 1.43 -2.42
CA ALA A 387 7.99 1.82 -2.13
C ALA A 387 8.29 3.20 -2.71
N LEU A 388 9.44 3.77 -2.33
CA LEU A 388 9.92 5.03 -2.90
C LEU A 388 10.15 4.89 -4.41
N LEU A 389 9.45 5.71 -5.19
CA LEU A 389 9.73 5.85 -6.62
C LEU A 389 10.88 6.85 -6.80
N THR A 390 12.07 6.34 -7.09
CA THR A 390 13.27 7.17 -7.25
C THR A 390 13.24 7.97 -8.55
N ALA A 391 13.97 9.09 -8.59
CA ALA A 391 14.03 9.93 -9.78
C ALA A 391 14.61 9.21 -11.02
N SER A 392 15.56 8.28 -10.81
CA SER A 392 16.12 7.41 -11.85
C SER A 392 15.05 6.48 -12.44
N MET A 393 14.25 5.83 -11.57
CA MET A 393 13.17 4.96 -11.99
C MET A 393 12.06 5.75 -12.69
N SER A 394 11.68 6.93 -12.19
CA SER A 394 10.72 7.80 -12.86
C SER A 394 11.16 8.18 -14.27
N LYS A 395 12.45 8.48 -14.49
CA LYS A 395 12.97 8.74 -15.85
C LYS A 395 12.87 7.51 -16.74
N TRP A 396 13.24 6.33 -16.23
CA TRP A 396 13.13 5.10 -17.00
C TRP A 396 11.67 4.74 -17.34
N ILE A 397 10.71 5.03 -16.45
CA ILE A 397 9.29 4.87 -16.76
C ILE A 397 8.90 5.77 -17.94
N VAL A 398 9.43 6.99 -18.05
CA VAL A 398 9.20 7.84 -19.24
C VAL A 398 9.79 7.20 -20.51
N GLU A 399 11.00 6.64 -20.43
CA GLU A 399 11.63 5.94 -21.55
C GLU A 399 10.83 4.70 -21.97
N SER A 400 10.31 3.95 -20.99
CA SER A 400 9.63 2.67 -21.18
C SER A 400 8.17 2.80 -21.58
N PHE A 401 7.40 3.70 -20.95
CA PHE A 401 5.96 3.85 -21.19
C PHE A 401 5.62 5.10 -22.01
N GLY A 402 6.53 6.07 -22.11
CA GLY A 402 6.28 7.39 -22.68
C GLY A 402 6.08 8.46 -21.59
N PRO A 403 5.94 9.75 -21.96
CA PRO A 403 5.76 10.88 -21.04
C PRO A 403 4.36 10.91 -20.42
N ILE A 404 3.98 9.80 -19.80
CA ILE A 404 2.69 9.55 -19.17
C ILE A 404 2.72 10.10 -17.74
N CYS A 405 1.57 10.57 -17.25
CA CYS A 405 1.45 11.08 -15.88
C CYS A 405 1.78 9.99 -14.86
N GLN A 406 2.89 10.13 -14.14
CA GLN A 406 3.23 9.25 -13.04
C GLN A 406 2.57 9.78 -11.76
N ILE A 407 1.74 8.94 -11.14
CA ILE A 407 1.06 9.27 -9.89
C ILE A 407 1.78 8.52 -8.77
N SER A 408 2.91 9.06 -8.32
CA SER A 408 3.58 8.55 -7.13
C SER A 408 2.69 8.78 -5.91
N THR A 409 2.58 7.80 -5.03
CA THR A 409 1.69 7.84 -3.86
C THR A 409 2.43 7.43 -2.58
N SER A 410 2.12 8.09 -1.47
CA SER A 410 2.57 7.68 -0.14
C SER A 410 1.43 7.74 0.86
N GLY A 411 1.31 6.67 1.62
CA GLY A 411 0.18 6.31 2.46
C GLY A 411 0.46 4.97 3.14
N GLY A 412 -0.57 4.14 3.30
CA GLY A 412 -0.37 2.85 3.95
C GLY A 412 -1.64 2.06 4.25
N THR A 413 -1.42 0.92 4.90
CA THR A 413 -2.49 0.03 5.38
C THR A 413 -3.37 0.72 6.43
N GLU A 414 -2.80 1.68 7.13
CA GLU A 414 -3.42 2.47 8.19
C GLU A 414 -4.66 3.20 7.73
N LEU A 415 -4.61 3.81 6.54
CA LEU A 415 -5.69 4.61 6.00
C LEU A 415 -6.30 4.03 4.73
N CYS A 416 -5.78 2.92 4.21
CA CYS A 416 -6.20 2.35 2.92
C CYS A 416 -6.30 3.42 1.83
N GLY A 417 -5.27 4.25 1.74
CA GLY A 417 -5.27 5.49 0.97
C GLY A 417 -3.96 6.23 1.17
N ASN A 418 -3.96 7.52 0.83
CA ASN A 418 -2.75 8.32 0.71
C ASN A 418 -2.78 9.61 1.55
N PHE A 419 -1.61 10.03 2.05
CA PHE A 419 -1.38 11.36 2.62
C PHE A 419 -0.87 12.32 1.57
N VAL A 420 0.01 11.84 0.68
CA VAL A 420 0.58 12.61 -0.43
C VAL A 420 0.53 11.77 -1.70
N HIS A 421 0.32 12.43 -2.84
CA HIS A 421 0.14 11.73 -4.11
C HIS A 421 0.44 12.62 -5.33
N GLY A 422 0.31 12.07 -6.53
CA GLY A 422 0.29 12.82 -7.79
C GLY A 422 -1.14 13.10 -8.30
N THR A 423 -1.26 14.03 -9.25
CA THR A 423 -2.53 14.32 -9.95
C THR A 423 -2.26 14.54 -11.43
N GLN A 424 -3.20 14.16 -12.30
CA GLN A 424 -3.08 14.44 -13.74
C GLN A 424 -3.18 15.93 -14.09
N THR A 425 -3.57 16.77 -13.12
CA THR A 425 -3.82 18.20 -13.28
C THR A 425 -2.60 19.09 -13.01
N LEU A 426 -1.49 18.52 -12.52
CA LEU A 426 -0.25 19.27 -12.23
C LEU A 426 0.95 18.61 -12.92
N PRO A 427 2.04 19.36 -13.15
CA PRO A 427 3.30 18.78 -13.61
C PRO A 427 3.81 17.69 -12.66
N VAL A 428 4.46 16.68 -13.23
CA VAL A 428 5.17 15.65 -12.45
C VAL A 428 6.65 15.88 -12.55
N TYR A 429 7.34 15.86 -11.41
CA TYR A 429 8.79 15.95 -11.31
C TYR A 429 9.35 14.60 -10.84
N ALA A 430 10.51 14.22 -11.37
CA ALA A 430 11.12 12.93 -11.07
C ALA A 430 11.41 12.78 -9.56
N GLY A 431 10.89 11.73 -8.93
CA GLY A 431 11.09 11.44 -7.51
C GLY A 431 10.21 12.24 -6.54
N GLU A 432 9.24 13.02 -7.03
CA GLU A 432 8.37 13.86 -6.19
C GLU A 432 6.91 13.37 -6.22
N ASN A 433 6.25 13.40 -5.06
CA ASN A 433 4.79 13.40 -4.96
C ASN A 433 4.31 14.85 -5.17
N ALA A 434 3.36 15.07 -6.08
CA ALA A 434 3.00 16.43 -6.49
C ALA A 434 2.24 17.22 -5.41
N VAL A 435 1.40 16.56 -4.62
CA VAL A 435 0.43 17.23 -3.74
C VAL A 435 0.17 16.51 -2.43
N LYS A 436 -0.24 17.27 -1.41
CA LYS A 436 -0.90 16.79 -0.18
C LYS A 436 -2.36 16.46 -0.51
N CYS A 437 -2.87 15.33 -0.02
CA CYS A 437 -4.25 14.91 -0.26
C CYS A 437 -5.29 15.96 0.19
N LEU A 438 -6.35 16.18 -0.59
CA LEU A 438 -7.50 16.97 -0.16
C LEU A 438 -8.14 16.40 1.11
N GLY A 439 -8.47 17.29 2.05
CA GLY A 439 -9.00 16.97 3.37
C GLY A 439 -7.95 16.46 4.36
N MET A 440 -6.66 16.43 3.99
CA MET A 440 -5.57 15.99 4.86
C MET A 440 -4.66 17.19 5.17
N ASP A 441 -4.59 17.58 6.44
CA ASP A 441 -3.70 18.65 6.93
C ASP A 441 -2.30 18.10 7.19
N VAL A 442 -1.66 17.69 6.08
CA VAL A 442 -0.31 17.11 6.09
C VAL A 442 0.73 18.18 6.34
N ASP A 443 1.67 17.92 7.24
CA ASP A 443 2.79 18.80 7.57
C ASP A 443 4.08 18.00 7.76
N ILE A 444 5.21 18.71 7.92
CA ILE A 444 6.53 18.12 8.15
C ILE A 444 7.06 18.65 9.47
N PHE A 445 7.18 17.80 10.49
CA PHE A 445 7.58 18.23 11.85
C PHE A 445 9.04 17.91 12.15
N ASP A 446 9.72 18.81 12.86
CA ASP A 446 11.01 18.53 13.50
C ASP A 446 10.85 17.64 14.75
N THR A 447 11.96 17.40 15.45
CA THR A 447 11.94 16.61 16.70
C THR A 447 11.21 17.28 17.85
N GLU A 448 10.97 18.59 17.80
CA GLU A 448 10.21 19.35 18.81
C GLU A 448 8.71 19.42 18.49
N GLY A 449 8.27 18.84 17.37
CA GLY A 449 6.87 18.87 16.94
C GLY A 449 6.47 20.19 16.28
N LYS A 450 7.43 20.92 15.70
CA LYS A 450 7.17 22.17 14.98
C LYS A 450 7.31 21.97 13.47
N PRO A 451 6.48 22.66 12.65
CA PRO A 451 6.63 22.64 11.20
C PRO A 451 8.02 23.12 10.76
N VAL A 452 8.65 22.38 9.84
CA VAL A 452 9.94 22.78 9.23
C VAL A 452 9.74 23.57 7.92
N PRO A 453 10.65 24.50 7.59
CA PRO A 453 10.66 25.18 6.30
C PRO A 453 10.84 24.22 5.11
N ALA A 454 10.43 24.65 3.92
CA ALA A 454 10.71 23.91 2.69
C ALA A 454 12.22 23.75 2.47
N GLY A 455 12.64 22.55 2.07
CA GLY A 455 14.04 22.13 1.95
C GLY A 455 14.57 21.39 3.17
N GLU A 456 13.90 21.49 4.33
CA GLU A 456 14.26 20.75 5.53
C GLU A 456 13.46 19.46 5.65
N SER A 457 14.12 18.43 6.16
CA SER A 457 13.53 17.10 6.34
C SER A 457 12.96 16.93 7.75
N GLY A 458 11.81 16.29 7.85
CA GLY A 458 11.14 16.02 9.11
C GLY A 458 10.13 14.87 8.99
N GLU A 459 9.38 14.67 10.06
CA GLU A 459 8.36 13.65 10.18
C GLU A 459 7.11 14.03 9.38
N LEU A 460 6.62 13.11 8.54
CA LEU A 460 5.30 13.24 7.93
C LEU A 460 4.24 13.12 9.02
N VAL A 461 3.49 14.21 9.23
CA VAL A 461 2.38 14.27 10.17
C VAL A 461 1.07 14.69 9.50
N CYS A 462 -0.07 14.38 10.12
CA CYS A 462 -1.37 14.92 9.76
C CYS A 462 -2.06 15.50 11.00
N LYS A 463 -2.42 16.78 10.96
CA LYS A 463 -2.90 17.53 12.13
C LYS A 463 -4.42 17.49 12.30
N LYS A 464 -5.16 17.11 11.25
CA LYS A 464 -6.63 17.11 11.26
C LYS A 464 -7.21 15.73 10.95
N PRO A 465 -8.34 15.36 11.58
CA PRO A 465 -9.01 14.10 11.33
C PRO A 465 -9.44 13.91 9.87
N PHE A 466 -9.53 12.65 9.45
CA PHE A 466 -9.95 12.26 8.09
C PHE A 466 -10.85 11.00 8.12
N PRO A 467 -11.75 10.81 7.14
CA PRO A 467 -12.85 9.84 7.25
C PRO A 467 -12.42 8.36 7.21
N ASN A 468 -11.24 8.08 6.64
CA ASN A 468 -10.67 6.75 6.50
C ASN A 468 -9.54 6.49 7.51
N MET A 469 -9.53 7.18 8.65
CA MET A 469 -8.81 6.70 9.83
C MET A 469 -9.31 5.29 10.21
N PRO A 470 -8.44 4.43 10.76
CA PRO A 470 -8.89 3.16 11.34
C PRO A 470 -10.08 3.38 12.27
N ALA A 471 -11.16 2.62 12.06
CA ALA A 471 -12.29 2.62 12.97
C ALA A 471 -11.87 2.13 14.36
N MET A 472 -10.94 1.17 14.39
CA MET A 472 -10.28 0.67 15.60
C MET A 472 -9.06 -0.19 15.24
N PHE A 473 -8.26 -0.52 16.24
CA PHE A 473 -7.41 -1.70 16.20
C PHE A 473 -8.16 -2.92 16.74
N TRP A 474 -8.02 -4.04 16.05
CA TRP A 474 -8.56 -5.32 16.49
C TRP A 474 -7.92 -5.76 17.80
N ASN A 475 -8.74 -6.26 18.73
CA ASN A 475 -8.33 -6.64 20.08
C ASN A 475 -7.56 -5.51 20.82
N ASP A 476 -8.06 -4.28 20.73
CA ASP A 476 -7.54 -3.11 21.44
C ASP A 476 -8.69 -2.31 22.10
N PRO A 477 -9.36 -2.87 23.13
CA PRO A 477 -10.59 -2.31 23.68
C PRO A 477 -10.43 -0.91 24.29
N ASP A 478 -9.25 -0.59 24.80
CA ASP A 478 -8.93 0.73 25.38
C ASP A 478 -8.34 1.70 24.34
N GLY A 479 -8.13 1.27 23.08
CA GLY A 479 -7.48 2.06 22.04
C GLY A 479 -6.01 2.41 22.30
N LYS A 480 -5.36 1.84 23.33
CA LYS A 480 -4.00 2.19 23.74
C LYS A 480 -2.97 1.86 22.67
N ARG A 481 -3.11 0.73 21.98
CA ARG A 481 -2.16 0.35 20.91
C ARG A 481 -2.34 1.23 19.69
N TYR A 482 -3.58 1.63 19.39
CA TYR A 482 -3.87 2.57 18.32
C TYR A 482 -3.29 3.96 18.65
N HIS A 483 -3.52 4.46 19.86
CA HIS A 483 -2.96 5.73 20.33
C HIS A 483 -1.43 5.74 20.33
N ALA A 484 -0.80 4.73 20.93
CA ALA A 484 0.66 4.58 20.94
C ALA A 484 1.26 4.53 19.52
N ALA A 485 0.53 3.96 18.55
CA ALA A 485 1.05 3.83 17.20
C ALA A 485 1.15 5.16 16.44
N TYR A 486 0.26 6.13 16.68
CA TYR A 486 0.17 7.32 15.83
C TYR A 486 0.07 8.66 16.56
N PHE A 487 -0.29 8.69 17.85
CA PHE A 487 -0.57 9.93 18.58
C PHE A 487 0.36 10.16 19.78
N GLU A 488 1.12 9.15 20.23
CA GLU A 488 2.00 9.28 21.40
C GLU A 488 3.18 10.25 21.21
N LYS A 489 3.61 10.50 19.97
CA LYS A 489 4.77 11.35 19.70
C LYS A 489 4.46 12.85 19.82
N TYR A 490 3.28 13.26 19.35
CA TYR A 490 2.84 14.65 19.31
C TYR A 490 1.35 14.69 19.63
N ASP A 491 0.98 15.42 20.68
CA ASP A 491 -0.41 15.57 21.12
C ASP A 491 -1.31 16.04 19.97
N HIS A 492 -2.46 15.38 19.81
CA HIS A 492 -3.45 15.70 18.79
C HIS A 492 -2.90 15.74 17.34
N VAL A 493 -1.84 14.99 17.04
CA VAL A 493 -1.24 14.93 15.71
C VAL A 493 -0.92 13.49 15.32
N TRP A 494 -1.42 13.07 14.15
CA TRP A 494 -1.05 11.78 13.58
C TRP A 494 0.40 11.80 13.11
N THR A 495 1.23 10.90 13.62
CA THR A 495 2.59 10.65 13.15
C THR A 495 2.62 9.39 12.30
N HIS A 496 2.93 9.51 11.01
CA HIS A 496 2.83 8.37 10.07
C HIS A 496 4.04 7.44 10.12
N GLY A 497 5.19 7.95 10.56
CA GLY A 497 6.45 7.21 10.60
C GLY A 497 7.18 7.15 9.25
N ASP A 498 6.90 8.10 8.37
CA ASP A 498 7.70 8.38 7.17
C ASP A 498 8.43 9.72 7.34
N PHE A 499 9.65 9.79 6.80
CA PHE A 499 10.47 10.99 6.80
C PHE A 499 10.41 11.64 5.42
N MET A 500 10.23 12.96 5.37
CA MET A 500 10.03 13.68 4.12
C MET A 500 10.53 15.12 4.17
N HIS A 501 10.73 15.72 3.01
CA HIS A 501 10.93 17.15 2.86
C HIS A 501 10.10 17.69 1.69
N GLN A 502 9.87 19.00 1.71
CA GLN A 502 9.25 19.70 0.59
C GLN A 502 10.34 20.36 -0.27
N ASN A 503 10.25 20.19 -1.59
CA ASN A 503 11.13 20.88 -2.52
C ASN A 503 10.77 22.39 -2.56
N PRO A 504 11.71 23.31 -2.25
CA PRO A 504 11.41 24.73 -2.14
C PRO A 504 11.12 25.42 -3.49
N LYS A 505 11.41 24.75 -4.63
CA LYS A 505 11.19 25.30 -5.97
C LYS A 505 9.91 24.78 -6.61
N THR A 506 9.69 23.46 -6.56
CA THR A 506 8.53 22.83 -7.19
C THR A 506 7.33 22.75 -6.24
N GLY A 507 7.56 22.82 -4.93
CA GLY A 507 6.54 22.56 -3.90
C GLY A 507 6.21 21.07 -3.73
N GLY A 508 6.81 20.20 -4.55
CA GLY A 508 6.63 18.75 -4.48
C GLY A 508 7.22 18.15 -3.21
N LEU A 509 6.75 16.96 -2.86
CA LEU A 509 7.03 16.29 -1.60
C LEU A 509 7.88 15.06 -1.88
N ILE A 510 8.98 14.89 -1.14
CA ILE A 510 9.94 13.81 -1.35
C ILE A 510 9.99 12.98 -0.08
N ILE A 511 9.61 11.71 -0.19
CA ILE A 511 9.72 10.73 0.90
C ILE A 511 11.17 10.22 0.93
N SER A 512 11.88 10.46 2.02
CA SER A 512 13.27 10.02 2.19
C SER A 512 13.38 8.60 2.77
N GLY A 513 12.29 8.04 3.30
CA GLY A 513 12.23 6.69 3.84
C GLY A 513 11.37 6.58 5.10
N ARG A 514 11.52 5.50 5.85
CA ARG A 514 10.83 5.31 7.14
C ARG A 514 11.54 6.06 8.26
N SER A 515 10.79 6.69 9.15
CA SER A 515 11.31 7.46 10.28
C SER A 515 12.13 6.62 11.27
N ASP A 516 11.77 5.35 11.45
CA ASP A 516 12.49 4.38 12.28
C ASP A 516 13.78 3.85 11.60
N GLY A 517 13.89 4.01 10.28
CA GLY A 517 15.09 3.78 9.47
C GLY A 517 15.94 5.03 9.24
N VAL A 518 15.55 6.20 9.77
CA VAL A 518 16.32 7.45 9.65
C VAL A 518 17.67 7.29 10.31
N LEU A 519 18.70 7.66 9.56
CA LEU A 519 20.09 7.70 9.97
C LEU A 519 20.31 9.01 10.75
N ASN A 520 20.98 8.93 11.88
CA ASN A 520 21.29 10.06 12.76
C ASN A 520 22.78 10.11 13.18
N PRO A 521 23.75 10.11 12.24
CA PRO A 521 25.16 10.23 12.62
C PRO A 521 25.44 11.62 13.20
N SER A 522 25.84 11.64 14.48
CA SER A 522 26.23 12.88 15.18
C SER A 522 25.16 13.99 15.18
N GLY A 523 23.87 13.63 15.25
CA GLY A 523 22.77 14.59 15.42
C GLY A 523 22.14 15.11 14.12
N ILE A 524 22.56 14.62 12.95
CA ILE A 524 21.98 14.98 11.65
C ILE A 524 21.10 13.84 11.15
N ARG A 525 19.79 14.09 11.09
CA ARG A 525 18.78 13.11 10.66
C ARG A 525 18.57 13.15 9.14
N PHE A 526 18.76 12.03 8.47
CA PHE A 526 18.45 11.88 7.03
C PHE A 526 17.99 10.47 6.68
N GLY A 527 17.29 10.33 5.56
CA GLY A 527 16.77 9.04 5.11
C GLY A 527 17.76 8.29 4.22
N SER A 528 17.79 6.96 4.33
CA SER A 528 18.58 6.07 3.47
C SER A 528 18.28 6.25 1.96
N GLY A 529 17.06 6.70 1.61
CA GLY A 529 16.62 6.97 0.24
C GLY A 529 17.45 8.01 -0.50
N GLU A 530 18.07 8.95 0.20
CA GLU A 530 18.93 9.98 -0.38
C GLU A 530 20.25 9.38 -0.89
N ILE A 531 20.82 8.43 -0.13
CA ILE A 531 22.00 7.67 -0.56
C ILE A 531 21.64 6.75 -1.73
N TYR A 532 20.52 6.04 -1.66
CA TYR A 532 20.08 5.15 -2.76
C TYR A 532 19.91 5.91 -4.08
N SER A 533 19.35 7.12 -4.02
CA SER A 533 19.16 7.96 -5.21
C SER A 533 20.48 8.30 -5.90
N ILE A 534 21.57 8.54 -5.15
CA ILE A 534 22.92 8.77 -5.69
C ILE A 534 23.48 7.50 -6.30
N LEU A 535 23.38 6.36 -5.60
CA LEU A 535 23.89 5.07 -6.07
C LEU A 535 23.24 4.67 -7.40
N GLU A 536 21.92 4.79 -7.49
CA GLU A 536 21.17 4.44 -8.70
C GLU A 536 21.46 5.39 -9.88
N ARG A 537 21.78 6.65 -9.61
CA ARG A 537 22.02 7.68 -10.64
C ARG A 537 23.42 7.58 -11.21
N ASP A 538 24.45 7.52 -10.36
CA ASP A 538 25.85 7.73 -10.79
C ASP A 538 26.67 6.43 -10.86
N PHE A 539 26.22 5.38 -10.18
CA PHE A 539 26.95 4.11 -10.05
C PHE A 539 26.22 2.94 -10.70
N LYS A 540 25.29 3.26 -11.63
CA LYS A 540 24.52 2.28 -12.40
C LYS A 540 25.47 1.31 -13.13
N GLY A 541 25.19 0.01 -13.01
CA GLY A 541 26.00 -1.05 -13.64
C GLY A 541 27.23 -1.47 -12.83
N GLN A 542 27.64 -0.68 -11.83
CA GLN A 542 28.70 -1.07 -10.88
C GLN A 542 28.13 -1.71 -9.60
N ILE A 543 26.86 -1.43 -9.29
CA ILE A 543 26.14 -1.91 -8.10
C ILE A 543 24.85 -2.59 -8.57
N VAL A 544 24.57 -3.79 -8.06
CA VAL A 544 23.34 -4.56 -8.31
C VAL A 544 22.22 -4.11 -7.38
N ASP A 545 22.52 -3.96 -6.10
CA ASP A 545 21.58 -3.55 -5.06
C ASP A 545 22.35 -2.97 -3.86
N ALA A 546 21.67 -2.28 -2.97
CA ALA A 546 22.27 -1.70 -1.77
C ALA A 546 21.28 -1.62 -0.60
N ILE A 547 21.81 -1.60 0.61
CA ILE A 547 21.06 -1.26 1.82
C ILE A 547 21.93 -0.39 2.75
N CYS A 548 21.34 0.68 3.24
CA CYS A 548 21.99 1.65 4.10
C CYS A 548 21.27 1.71 5.45
N VAL A 549 22.02 1.50 6.53
CA VAL A 549 21.49 1.38 7.89
C VAL A 549 22.43 2.04 8.88
N GLY A 550 21.86 2.52 9.99
CA GLY A 550 22.61 3.05 11.11
C GLY A 550 23.02 1.91 12.04
N GLN A 551 24.19 2.03 12.64
CA GLN A 551 24.60 1.20 13.77
C GLN A 551 24.84 2.08 14.99
N GLN A 552 24.17 1.75 16.09
CA GLN A 552 24.39 2.38 17.38
C GLN A 552 24.25 1.34 18.49
N ARG A 553 25.39 0.83 18.97
CA ARG A 553 25.46 -0.06 20.14
C ARG A 553 25.46 0.77 21.43
N GLU A 554 25.16 0.14 22.56
CA GLU A 554 25.24 0.80 23.88
C GLU A 554 26.63 1.39 24.17
N THR A 555 27.67 0.82 23.58
CA THR A 555 29.07 1.27 23.72
C THR A 555 29.46 2.40 22.77
N ASP A 556 28.66 2.70 21.75
CA ASP A 556 29.02 3.64 20.69
C ASP A 556 28.64 5.08 21.08
N ALA A 557 29.57 6.02 20.90
CA ALA A 557 29.34 7.44 21.24
C ALA A 557 28.34 8.13 20.30
N ALA A 558 28.19 7.64 19.06
CA ALA A 558 27.26 8.15 18.07
C ALA A 558 26.94 7.07 17.04
N GLU A 559 25.81 7.22 16.36
CA GLU A 559 25.46 6.33 15.25
C GLU A 559 26.49 6.41 14.11
N ARG A 560 26.89 5.23 13.60
CA ARG A 560 27.73 5.08 12.41
C ARG A 560 26.88 4.58 11.25
N VAL A 561 27.02 5.19 10.09
CA VAL A 561 26.27 4.79 8.88
C VAL A 561 27.01 3.66 8.15
N TYR A 562 26.30 2.58 7.87
CA TYR A 562 26.78 1.44 7.08
C TYR A 562 26.08 1.45 5.73
N LEU A 563 26.85 1.25 4.66
CA LEU A 563 26.34 1.03 3.32
C LEU A 563 26.82 -0.34 2.83
N PHE A 564 25.90 -1.27 2.68
CA PHE A 564 26.17 -2.58 2.11
C PHE A 564 25.78 -2.59 0.63
N LEU A 565 26.68 -3.08 -0.21
CA LEU A 565 26.58 -3.11 -1.66
C LEU A 565 26.58 -4.55 -2.16
N GLN A 566 25.59 -4.91 -2.96
CA GLN A 566 25.66 -6.11 -3.78
C GLN A 566 26.29 -5.73 -5.13
N LEU A 567 27.40 -6.36 -5.50
CA LEU A 567 28.14 -6.06 -6.74
C LEU A 567 27.82 -7.08 -7.84
N PRO A 568 27.99 -6.74 -9.14
CA PRO A 568 27.72 -7.66 -10.26
C PRO A 568 28.61 -8.91 -10.28
N SER A 569 29.81 -8.81 -9.73
CA SER A 569 30.75 -9.92 -9.54
C SER A 569 30.68 -10.45 -8.11
N GLU A 570 30.99 -11.73 -7.88
CA GLU A 570 31.15 -12.32 -6.53
C GLU A 570 32.35 -11.77 -5.72
N LYS A 571 32.85 -10.58 -6.07
CA LYS A 571 33.87 -9.87 -5.30
C LYS A 571 33.34 -9.62 -3.89
N ARG A 572 34.08 -10.10 -2.91
CA ARG A 572 33.79 -9.93 -1.47
C ARG A 572 34.23 -8.57 -0.92
N THR A 573 34.83 -7.72 -1.74
CA THR A 573 35.34 -6.40 -1.34
C THR A 573 34.93 -5.33 -2.33
N VAL A 574 34.64 -4.13 -1.82
CA VAL A 574 34.38 -2.95 -2.64
C VAL A 574 35.70 -2.44 -3.21
N PRO A 575 35.83 -2.27 -4.55
CA PRO A 575 37.02 -1.66 -5.14
C PRO A 575 37.27 -0.28 -4.54
N LYS A 576 38.53 0.06 -4.25
CA LYS A 576 38.91 1.31 -3.61
C LYS A 576 38.43 2.53 -4.40
N GLU A 577 38.52 2.46 -5.72
CA GLU A 577 38.09 3.51 -6.63
C GLU A 577 36.57 3.75 -6.55
N LEU A 578 35.79 2.67 -6.37
CA LEU A 578 34.33 2.75 -6.22
C LEU A 578 33.94 3.33 -4.85
N ASP A 579 34.59 2.88 -3.77
CA ASP A 579 34.40 3.42 -2.43
C ASP A 579 34.68 4.94 -2.42
N GLU A 580 35.85 5.36 -2.88
CA GLU A 580 36.25 6.78 -2.93
C GLU A 580 35.29 7.63 -3.78
N ALA A 581 34.81 7.08 -4.90
CA ALA A 581 33.86 7.76 -5.77
C ALA A 581 32.50 7.93 -5.09
N ILE A 582 31.97 6.88 -4.44
CA ILE A 582 30.70 6.94 -3.69
C ILE A 582 30.79 7.99 -2.58
N ARG A 583 31.85 7.94 -1.75
CA ARG A 583 32.05 8.89 -0.66
C ARG A 583 32.11 10.33 -1.16
N ARG A 584 32.84 10.57 -2.25
CA ARG A 584 32.97 11.89 -2.88
C ARG A 584 31.63 12.39 -3.39
N GLN A 585 30.86 11.54 -4.04
CA GLN A 585 29.58 11.92 -4.62
C GLN A 585 28.55 12.25 -3.53
N VAL A 586 28.47 11.41 -2.49
CA VAL A 586 27.59 11.64 -1.33
C VAL A 586 27.95 12.96 -0.62
N ALA A 587 29.24 13.24 -0.44
CA ALA A 587 29.68 14.49 0.17
C ALA A 587 29.35 15.73 -0.67
N THR A 588 29.31 15.58 -2.00
CA THR A 588 29.07 16.67 -2.96
C THR A 588 27.59 16.99 -3.11
N ASP A 589 26.75 15.97 -3.24
CA ASP A 589 25.32 16.11 -3.48
C ASP A 589 24.51 16.37 -2.22
N LEU A 590 24.97 15.84 -1.09
CA LEU A 590 24.32 15.96 0.20
C LEU A 590 25.23 16.77 1.14
N SER A 591 25.96 16.09 2.02
CA SER A 591 26.99 16.72 2.86
C SER A 591 27.99 15.69 3.35
N ARG A 592 29.14 16.15 3.88
CA ARG A 592 30.15 15.28 4.52
C ARG A 592 29.59 14.39 5.63
N ARG A 593 28.46 14.77 6.23
CA ARG A 593 27.79 14.03 7.31
C ARG A 593 26.91 12.90 6.81
N HIS A 594 26.55 12.91 5.51
CA HIS A 594 25.82 11.81 4.86
C HIS A 594 26.75 10.69 4.39
N VAL A 595 28.07 10.93 4.35
CA VAL A 595 29.05 9.96 3.88
C VAL A 595 29.02 8.73 4.80
N PRO A 596 28.73 7.51 4.27
CA PRO A 596 28.72 6.30 5.07
C PRO A 596 30.06 6.13 5.79
N HIS A 597 30.03 5.75 7.07
CA HIS A 597 31.25 5.45 7.80
C HIS A 597 31.93 4.21 7.22
N PHE A 598 31.14 3.16 6.97
CA PHE A 598 31.60 1.94 6.34
C PHE A 598 30.86 1.65 5.03
N ILE A 599 31.58 1.09 4.06
CA ILE A 599 31.03 0.59 2.80
C ILE A 599 31.53 -0.85 2.61
N PHE A 600 30.61 -1.81 2.49
CA PHE A 600 30.94 -3.24 2.41
C PHE A 600 30.28 -3.91 1.21
N ALA A 601 30.95 -4.91 0.66
CA ALA A 601 30.34 -5.79 -0.33
C ALA A 601 29.65 -6.96 0.38
N VAL A 602 28.45 -7.30 -0.06
CA VAL A 602 27.63 -8.39 0.51
C VAL A 602 27.07 -9.27 -0.60
N LYS A 603 26.74 -10.52 -0.23
CA LYS A 603 26.20 -11.50 -1.18
C LYS A 603 24.77 -11.18 -1.59
N ARG A 604 23.91 -10.81 -0.63
CA ARG A 604 22.48 -10.55 -0.83
C ARG A 604 21.98 -9.45 0.10
N ILE A 605 21.08 -8.61 -0.40
CA ILE A 605 20.36 -7.61 0.38
C ILE A 605 19.09 -8.25 0.99
N PRO A 606 18.78 -8.04 2.29
CA PRO A 606 17.62 -8.62 2.94
C PRO A 606 16.30 -7.91 2.56
N TYR A 607 15.29 -8.68 2.16
CA TYR A 607 13.95 -8.21 1.82
C TYR A 607 12.89 -9.03 2.57
N ASN A 608 11.75 -8.41 2.89
CA ASN A 608 10.58 -9.15 3.36
C ASN A 608 9.84 -9.83 2.21
N VAL A 609 8.86 -10.66 2.54
CA VAL A 609 7.94 -11.32 1.59
C VAL A 609 7.21 -10.34 0.65
N ASN A 610 7.10 -9.08 1.04
CA ASN A 610 6.48 -8.01 0.24
C ASN A 610 7.50 -7.25 -0.64
N GLY A 611 8.75 -7.68 -0.73
CA GLY A 611 9.78 -7.02 -1.54
C GLY A 611 10.28 -5.68 -0.98
N LYS A 612 10.05 -5.39 0.31
CA LYS A 612 10.58 -4.21 1.01
C LYS A 612 11.90 -4.54 1.71
N ARG A 613 12.92 -3.66 1.57
CA ARG A 613 14.22 -3.79 2.25
C ARG A 613 14.05 -3.87 3.77
N LEU A 614 14.76 -4.80 4.41
CA LEU A 614 14.73 -4.97 5.86
C LEU A 614 15.69 -4.03 6.59
N GLU A 615 15.55 -2.71 6.41
CA GLU A 615 16.44 -1.71 7.03
C GLU A 615 16.38 -1.75 8.57
N ILE A 616 15.18 -1.79 9.14
CA ILE A 616 14.99 -1.80 10.61
C ILE A 616 15.47 -3.13 11.22
N PRO A 617 15.11 -4.32 10.69
CA PRO A 617 15.69 -5.56 11.17
C PRO A 617 17.21 -5.60 11.05
N LEU A 618 17.78 -5.18 9.92
CA LEU A 618 19.22 -5.20 9.74
C LEU A 618 19.93 -4.24 10.71
N ARG A 619 19.40 -3.02 10.90
CA ARG A 619 19.86 -2.08 11.92
C ARG A 619 19.89 -2.73 13.30
N ALA A 620 18.85 -3.47 13.66
CA ALA A 620 18.80 -4.18 14.93
C ALA A 620 19.86 -5.28 15.04
N VAL A 621 20.08 -6.07 13.98
CA VAL A 621 21.12 -7.11 13.98
C VAL A 621 22.51 -6.49 14.18
N ILE A 622 22.83 -5.43 13.46
CA ILE A 622 24.16 -4.82 13.57
C ILE A 622 24.31 -3.97 14.84
N SER A 623 23.22 -3.57 15.51
CA SER A 623 23.27 -2.75 16.74
C SER A 623 23.09 -3.56 18.03
N GLU A 624 22.41 -4.71 17.99
CA GLU A 624 22.08 -5.54 19.14
C GLU A 624 22.69 -6.96 19.07
N GLY A 625 23.34 -7.31 17.95
CA GLY A 625 23.93 -8.63 17.73
C GLY A 625 22.86 -9.73 17.63
N GLU A 626 23.12 -10.90 18.23
CA GLU A 626 22.17 -12.02 18.26
C GLU A 626 20.83 -11.65 18.94
N GLN A 627 20.83 -10.67 19.85
CA GLN A 627 19.59 -10.20 20.45
C GLN A 627 18.66 -9.54 19.42
N GLY A 628 19.23 -8.89 18.41
CA GLY A 628 18.48 -8.29 17.30
C GLY A 628 17.63 -9.31 16.54
N LEU A 629 18.15 -10.54 16.41
CA LEU A 629 17.47 -11.68 15.78
C LEU A 629 16.44 -12.36 16.69
N THR A 630 16.73 -12.47 17.98
CA THR A 630 15.90 -13.24 18.92
C THR A 630 14.70 -12.45 19.47
N LYS A 631 14.82 -11.13 19.63
CA LYS A 631 13.72 -10.27 20.09
C LYS A 631 12.62 -10.04 19.05
N ARG A 632 12.89 -10.35 17.78
CA ARG A 632 12.01 -10.08 16.65
C ARG A 632 11.63 -11.38 15.94
N LYS A 633 10.49 -11.36 15.26
CA LYS A 633 10.00 -12.50 14.49
C LYS A 633 10.32 -12.32 13.02
N PHE A 634 10.94 -13.33 12.42
CA PHE A 634 11.34 -13.36 11.01
C PHE A 634 10.86 -14.67 10.37
N THR A 635 10.64 -14.67 9.05
CA THR A 635 10.57 -15.93 8.31
C THR A 635 11.92 -16.65 8.32
N ALA A 636 11.96 -17.93 7.97
CA ALA A 636 13.22 -18.67 7.89
C ALA A 636 14.19 -18.03 6.89
N GLU A 637 13.68 -17.59 5.74
CA GLU A 637 14.47 -16.93 4.68
C GLU A 637 14.99 -15.55 5.13
N GLU A 638 14.14 -14.74 5.76
CA GLU A 638 14.54 -13.43 6.30
C GLU A 638 15.64 -13.61 7.36
N ARG A 639 15.50 -14.61 8.23
CA ARG A 639 16.48 -14.91 9.27
C ARG A 639 17.81 -15.37 8.70
N GLU A 640 17.81 -16.29 7.74
CA GLU A 640 19.02 -16.80 7.09
C GLU A 640 19.85 -15.64 6.50
N VAL A 641 19.21 -14.73 5.77
CA VAL A 641 19.91 -13.60 5.15
C VAL A 641 20.40 -12.62 6.21
N LEU A 642 19.62 -12.36 7.27
CA LEU A 642 20.03 -11.44 8.34
C LEU A 642 21.18 -11.99 9.20
N GLU A 643 21.29 -13.31 9.38
CA GLU A 643 22.39 -13.96 10.08
C GLU A 643 23.75 -13.71 9.39
N GLU A 644 23.77 -13.56 8.06
CA GLU A 644 24.98 -13.18 7.30
C GLU A 644 25.55 -11.82 7.76
N TYR A 645 24.75 -10.97 8.42
CA TYR A 645 25.15 -9.64 8.86
C TYR A 645 25.57 -9.56 10.33
N LEU A 646 25.40 -10.63 11.12
CA LEU A 646 25.84 -10.68 12.53
C LEU A 646 27.30 -10.27 12.73
N PRO A 647 28.26 -10.67 11.86
CA PRO A 647 29.65 -10.27 12.04
C PRO A 647 29.88 -8.75 12.08
N PHE A 648 29.00 -7.95 11.44
CA PHE A 648 29.13 -6.50 11.41
C PHE A 648 28.72 -5.82 12.74
N PHE A 649 28.12 -6.55 13.67
CA PHE A 649 27.92 -6.08 15.05
C PHE A 649 29.25 -5.76 15.75
N ASP A 650 30.23 -6.66 15.62
CA ASP A 650 31.58 -6.49 16.15
C ASP A 650 32.53 -6.05 15.04
N ILE A 651 32.27 -4.88 14.44
CA ILE A 651 33.01 -4.43 13.26
C ILE A 651 34.53 -4.32 13.48
N GLU A 652 34.94 -4.07 14.72
CA GLU A 652 36.33 -3.98 15.14
C GLU A 652 37.05 -5.33 15.00
N LYS A 653 36.31 -6.45 15.01
CA LYS A 653 36.87 -7.77 14.72
C LYS A 653 37.08 -7.97 13.22
N LEU A 654 36.31 -7.30 12.38
CA LEU A 654 36.34 -7.43 10.92
C LEU A 654 37.24 -6.42 10.22
N THR A 655 37.68 -5.36 10.90
CA THR A 655 38.48 -4.30 10.30
C THR A 655 39.79 -4.06 11.05
N ASP A 656 40.86 -3.70 10.34
CA ASP A 656 42.06 -3.05 10.89
C ASP A 656 42.10 -1.63 10.33
N ASP A 657 42.05 -0.61 11.20
CA ASP A 657 42.01 0.81 10.82
C ASP A 657 40.95 1.15 9.73
N GLY A 658 39.79 0.50 9.78
CA GLY A 658 38.67 0.74 8.87
C GLY A 658 38.70 -0.05 7.55
N ASN A 659 39.73 -0.86 7.30
CA ASN A 659 39.79 -1.78 6.16
C ASN A 659 39.44 -3.21 6.57
N LEU A 660 38.61 -3.90 5.77
CA LEU A 660 38.25 -5.31 5.97
C LEU A 660 39.50 -6.19 6.11
N LYS A 661 39.56 -7.00 7.18
CA LYS A 661 40.56 -8.06 7.30
C LYS A 661 40.36 -9.03 6.13
N ALA A 662 41.45 -9.43 5.48
CA ALA A 662 41.45 -10.21 4.24
C ALA A 662 40.81 -11.63 4.31
N LYS A 663 40.08 -11.95 5.38
CA LYS A 663 39.42 -13.23 5.63
C LYS A 663 37.93 -13.02 5.94
N LEU A 664 37.15 -12.69 4.91
CA LEU A 664 35.72 -12.97 4.85
C LEU A 664 35.35 -13.49 3.46
#